data_AF-A0A252F6L7-F1
#
_entry.id   AF-A0A252F6L7-F1
#
_cell.length_a   1.000
_cell.length_b   1.000
_cell.length_c   1.000
_cell.angle_alpha   90.00
_cell.angle_beta   90.00
_cell.angle_gamma   90.00
#
_symmetry.space_group_name_H-M   'P 1'
#
loop_
_entity.id
_entity.type
_entity.pdbx_description
1 polymer ?
#
loop_
_entity_poly.entity_id
_entity_poly.type
_entity_poly.pdbx_seq_one_letter_code
_entity_poly.pdbx_strand_id
1 'polypeptide(L)'
;MENYIGQTLGGRYEVREVIGTGGMAIVYKAYCTVLNRYVAIKVLKEEYASDDEFRKRFYNEAQAVAKLSQNNIVSIYDVCQDGDGPEYIVMELCEGVTLKDYLRKKHHLTWQETLFFAQQVARALDHAHSRGIIHQDIKPQNIMLLRDGTAKVMDFGIASFANSQETRKVSSEAIGSVHYISPEQAKGITADFRTDLYSLGVVMYEMLTGTLPFRGDTAVAVVMQHLNTVPPVPSSIVPEIPKAMDEIVMHAMCANASQRYSSALDMYRDMERLRTNPNLVLNYSGHNSDLDATRAIRYDDEDATQLLRPVDEEQATKYVPRPQQETPAQQQRRVYQPVNDVDDEYEQEEPVHEVKRVKTKKKKGNGGKIVVGVIIVALLAAIAYMASGLMGESSKEMIEVPNFISLNYEEDVRNNSDYDAFRFDVETRKDSSGDYEDGEIVDQDPLEGEQVEEGSTITLTVISVEENDSEELVKVPSVIGKTFEDAQSALRARGLTASRKEESSESVQAGYVISTDPEPGEEIATGSTVTVIVSSGPANTNKTVPNLTGMTQSAAKSLLESMGLKLGAVTQEESDKPEGTVIGQTVASGTEVAEGTSVGITIAKAKGDNGGDGDDGNNGGDGGSGTSVSVTNSAVVVTLPSNHKDCQVAISVDGNQLYNHTVREGNLTATCKLSYGSGTHRIVVTVDGATVYDQDYNFG
;
A
#
# COMPACT_ATOMS: atom_id res chain seq x y z
N MET A 1 23.41 -22.62 5.22
CA MET A 1 22.61 -21.68 6.04
C MET A 1 23.59 -20.85 6.81
N GLU A 2 23.78 -19.60 6.39
CA GLU A 2 24.70 -18.68 7.05
C GLU A 2 24.21 -18.40 8.47
N ASN A 3 25.14 -18.20 9.40
CA ASN A 3 24.83 -17.93 10.79
C ASN A 3 25.70 -16.79 11.31
N TYR A 4 25.13 -15.59 11.35
CA TYR A 4 25.82 -14.42 11.87
C TYR A 4 25.76 -14.29 13.40
N ILE A 5 25.14 -15.23 14.13
CA ILE A 5 25.09 -15.21 15.60
C ILE A 5 26.52 -15.15 16.19
N GLY A 6 26.73 -14.20 17.10
CA GLY A 6 28.03 -13.92 17.71
C GLY A 6 28.95 -13.01 16.87
N GLN A 7 28.58 -12.70 15.63
CA GLN A 7 29.28 -11.72 14.80
C GLN A 7 28.76 -10.29 15.09
N THR A 8 29.56 -9.27 14.73
CA THR A 8 29.18 -7.87 14.87
C THR A 8 29.16 -7.19 13.49
N LEU A 9 27.95 -6.98 12.94
CA LEU A 9 27.78 -6.36 11.62
C LEU A 9 28.07 -4.86 11.69
N GLY A 10 28.75 -4.32 10.66
CA GLY A 10 29.15 -2.91 10.58
C GLY A 10 29.94 -2.38 11.79
N GLY A 11 30.58 -3.25 12.57
CA GLY A 11 31.22 -2.91 13.85
C GLY A 11 30.28 -2.40 14.96
N ARG A 12 28.95 -2.44 14.75
CA ARG A 12 27.94 -1.76 15.58
C ARG A 12 26.83 -2.68 16.09
N TYR A 13 26.57 -3.80 15.43
CA TYR A 13 25.41 -4.64 15.68
C TYR A 13 25.79 -6.08 16.03
N GLU A 14 25.83 -6.38 17.33
CA GLU A 14 26.19 -7.70 17.84
C GLU A 14 24.99 -8.65 17.74
N VAL A 15 25.05 -9.60 16.80
CA VAL A 15 23.94 -10.51 16.45
C VAL A 15 23.78 -11.61 17.51
N ARG A 16 22.54 -11.84 17.97
CA ARG A 16 22.24 -12.73 19.12
C ARG A 16 21.50 -14.01 18.76
N GLU A 17 20.41 -13.91 18.03
CA GLU A 17 19.50 -15.03 17.74
C GLU A 17 18.70 -14.77 16.46
N VAL A 18 18.32 -15.84 15.74
CA VAL A 18 17.36 -15.74 14.64
C VAL A 18 15.96 -15.62 15.24
N ILE A 19 15.21 -14.61 14.82
CA ILE A 19 13.81 -14.37 15.25
C ILE A 19 12.79 -14.58 14.13
N GLY A 20 13.24 -14.71 12.88
CA GLY A 20 12.40 -15.09 11.75
C GLY A 20 13.21 -15.48 10.52
N THR A 21 12.63 -16.30 9.65
CA THR A 21 13.21 -16.69 8.36
C THR A 21 12.12 -16.63 7.31
N GLY A 22 12.37 -15.90 6.21
CA GLY A 22 11.51 -15.92 5.02
C GLY A 22 12.29 -16.30 3.77
N GLY A 23 11.66 -16.13 2.61
CA GLY A 23 12.18 -16.56 1.31
C GLY A 23 13.46 -15.83 0.91
N MET A 24 13.47 -14.50 0.96
CA MET A 24 14.62 -13.69 0.54
C MET A 24 15.61 -13.34 1.66
N ALA A 25 15.18 -13.41 2.93
CA ALA A 25 15.91 -12.82 4.06
C ALA A 25 15.77 -13.60 5.36
N ILE A 26 16.76 -13.45 6.25
CA ILE A 26 16.75 -13.96 7.63
C ILE A 26 16.70 -12.76 8.57
N VAL A 27 15.78 -12.78 9.53
CA VAL A 27 15.63 -11.73 10.54
C VAL A 27 16.29 -12.18 11.84
N TYR A 28 17.28 -11.43 12.27
CA TYR A 28 18.00 -11.62 13.52
C TYR A 28 17.62 -10.56 14.54
N LYS A 29 17.73 -10.89 15.82
CA LYS A 29 17.85 -9.92 16.91
C LYS A 29 19.32 -9.59 17.12
N ALA A 30 19.65 -8.31 17.21
CA ALA A 30 21.00 -7.82 17.49
C ALA A 30 20.98 -6.76 18.58
N TYR A 31 22.12 -6.53 19.22
CA TYR A 31 22.33 -5.42 20.16
C TYR A 31 23.13 -4.30 19.46
N CYS A 32 22.57 -3.10 19.39
CA CYS A 32 23.25 -1.93 18.86
C CYS A 32 24.15 -1.33 19.95
N THR A 33 25.46 -1.56 19.85
CA THR A 33 26.45 -1.18 20.88
C THR A 33 26.53 0.33 21.09
N VAL A 34 26.33 1.12 20.03
CA VAL A 34 26.36 2.60 20.05
C VAL A 34 25.14 3.20 20.74
N LEU A 35 23.95 2.63 20.53
CA LEU A 35 22.68 3.15 21.06
C LEU A 35 22.17 2.40 22.30
N ASN A 36 22.91 1.39 22.77
CA ASN A 36 22.59 0.54 23.92
C ASN A 36 21.14 0.00 23.93
N ARG A 37 20.68 -0.48 22.77
CA ARG A 37 19.34 -1.05 22.58
C ARG A 37 19.37 -2.27 21.68
N TYR A 38 18.41 -3.19 21.88
CA TYR A 38 18.15 -4.24 20.91
C TYR A 38 17.45 -3.70 19.65
N VAL A 39 17.72 -4.34 18.52
CA VAL A 39 17.15 -4.06 17.20
C VAL A 39 16.87 -5.37 16.48
N ALA A 40 15.96 -5.35 15.50
CA ALA A 40 15.84 -6.41 14.52
C ALA A 40 16.72 -6.07 13.31
N ILE A 41 17.34 -7.07 12.70
CA ILE A 41 18.17 -6.93 11.50
C ILE A 41 17.72 -7.95 10.47
N LYS A 42 17.20 -7.46 9.35
CA LYS A 42 16.77 -8.25 8.21
C LYS A 42 17.94 -8.34 7.23
N VAL A 43 18.58 -9.50 7.19
CA VAL A 43 19.75 -9.78 6.33
C VAL A 43 19.27 -10.48 5.06
N LEU A 44 19.64 -9.95 3.90
CA LEU A 44 19.38 -10.59 2.60
C LEU A 44 20.23 -11.88 2.50
N LYS A 45 19.66 -12.97 2.01
CA LYS A 45 20.42 -14.22 1.82
C LYS A 45 21.37 -14.09 0.62
N GLU A 46 22.54 -14.73 0.70
CA GLU A 46 23.54 -14.80 -0.38
C GLU A 46 22.93 -15.22 -1.75
N GLU A 47 21.93 -16.10 -1.75
CA GLU A 47 21.22 -16.56 -2.96
C GLU A 47 20.43 -15.47 -3.70
N TYR A 48 20.13 -14.33 -3.05
CA TYR A 48 19.56 -13.12 -3.65
C TYR A 48 20.54 -11.94 -3.71
N ALA A 49 21.67 -11.99 -2.99
CA ALA A 49 22.70 -10.95 -2.99
C ALA A 49 23.53 -10.86 -4.29
N SER A 50 23.31 -11.79 -5.24
CA SER A 50 23.83 -11.70 -6.60
C SER A 50 22.83 -11.11 -7.62
N ASP A 51 21.58 -10.86 -7.21
CA ASP A 51 20.53 -10.31 -8.07
C ASP A 51 20.40 -8.80 -7.87
N ASP A 52 20.93 -8.06 -8.84
CA ASP A 52 21.01 -6.61 -8.84
C ASP A 52 19.64 -5.90 -8.93
N GLU A 53 18.55 -6.60 -9.27
CA GLU A 53 17.19 -6.05 -9.24
C GLU A 53 16.54 -6.27 -7.87
N PHE A 54 16.64 -7.48 -7.31
CA PHE A 54 16.17 -7.78 -5.95
C PHE A 54 16.84 -6.88 -4.91
N ARG A 55 18.16 -6.65 -5.02
CA ARG A 55 18.90 -5.73 -4.13
C ARG A 55 18.37 -4.30 -4.22
N LYS A 56 18.14 -3.79 -5.44
CA LYS A 56 17.58 -2.44 -5.65
C LYS A 56 16.17 -2.34 -5.07
N ARG A 57 15.31 -3.35 -5.24
CA ARG A 57 13.97 -3.42 -4.62
C ARG A 57 14.05 -3.38 -3.08
N PHE A 58 14.88 -4.26 -2.50
CA PHE A 58 15.11 -4.39 -1.05
C PHE A 58 15.53 -3.05 -0.41
N TYR A 59 16.43 -2.30 -1.06
CA TYR A 59 16.85 -0.99 -0.57
C TYR A 59 15.87 0.15 -0.84
N ASN A 60 15.23 0.19 -2.02
CA ASN A 60 14.30 1.27 -2.36
C ASN A 60 13.08 1.29 -1.42
N GLU A 61 12.55 0.12 -1.05
CA GLU A 61 11.50 0.03 -0.02
C GLU A 61 12.01 0.49 1.34
N ALA A 62 13.17 0.01 1.78
CA ALA A 62 13.72 0.38 3.09
C ALA A 62 13.90 1.92 3.21
N GLN A 63 14.32 2.57 2.14
CA GLN A 63 14.41 4.03 2.04
C GLN A 63 13.05 4.74 1.90
N ALA A 64 12.01 4.06 1.41
CA ALA A 64 10.64 4.58 1.41
C ALA A 64 10.04 4.52 2.82
N VAL A 65 10.07 3.35 3.47
CA VAL A 65 9.54 3.14 4.83
C VAL A 65 10.32 3.94 5.88
N ALA A 66 11.62 4.18 5.70
CA ALA A 66 12.39 5.07 6.58
C ALA A 66 11.90 6.54 6.60
N LYS A 67 11.05 6.97 5.65
CA LYS A 67 10.38 8.28 5.66
C LYS A 67 9.10 8.29 6.51
N LEU A 68 8.65 7.13 7.00
CA LEU A 68 7.41 6.95 7.76
C LEU A 68 7.69 6.91 9.27
N SER A 69 7.29 7.97 9.98
CA SER A 69 7.28 8.00 11.44
C SER A 69 5.83 7.93 11.96
N GLN A 70 5.38 6.75 12.37
CA GLN A 70 4.02 6.49 12.87
C GLN A 70 4.02 5.23 13.77
N ASN A 71 3.22 5.23 14.85
CA ASN A 71 3.32 4.21 15.91
C ASN A 71 2.93 2.79 15.48
N ASN A 72 2.04 2.66 14.49
CA ASN A 72 1.55 1.40 13.93
C ASN A 72 2.34 0.96 12.69
N ILE A 73 3.51 1.54 12.43
CA ILE A 73 4.49 1.08 11.45
C ILE A 73 5.75 0.61 12.20
N VAL A 74 6.44 -0.41 11.70
CA VAL A 74 7.76 -0.83 12.20
C VAL A 74 8.82 0.14 11.70
N SER A 75 9.50 0.81 12.63
CA SER A 75 10.46 1.86 12.29
C SER A 75 11.75 1.29 11.70
N ILE A 76 12.20 1.76 10.54
CA ILE A 76 13.54 1.50 10.01
C ILE A 76 14.53 2.52 10.60
N TYR A 77 15.70 2.04 11.00
CA TYR A 77 16.74 2.83 11.67
C TYR A 77 18.04 2.96 10.88
N ASP A 78 18.36 1.98 10.04
CA ASP A 78 19.60 1.95 9.27
C ASP A 78 19.46 1.04 8.05
N VAL A 79 20.26 1.29 7.01
CA VAL A 79 20.26 0.53 5.75
C VAL A 79 21.71 0.40 5.30
N CYS A 80 22.25 -0.82 5.38
CA CYS A 80 23.69 -1.04 5.35
C CYS A 80 24.13 -1.90 4.15
N GLN A 81 24.89 -1.28 3.26
CA GLN A 81 25.68 -1.92 2.21
C GLN A 81 27.12 -2.08 2.73
N ASP A 82 27.45 -3.23 3.30
CA ASP A 82 28.81 -3.55 3.75
C ASP A 82 29.56 -4.21 2.57
N GLY A 83 30.64 -3.61 2.08
CA GLY A 83 31.08 -3.78 0.67
C GLY A 83 31.46 -5.22 0.26
N ASP A 84 32.13 -5.95 1.15
CA ASP A 84 32.45 -7.39 1.02
C ASP A 84 31.64 -8.23 2.05
N GLY A 85 30.57 -7.66 2.61
CA GLY A 85 29.79 -8.21 3.71
C GLY A 85 28.32 -8.46 3.35
N PRO A 86 27.52 -8.94 4.32
CA PRO A 86 26.10 -9.17 4.10
C PRO A 86 25.33 -7.85 3.95
N GLU A 87 24.27 -7.88 3.14
CA GLU A 87 23.36 -6.76 2.94
C GLU A 87 22.22 -6.78 3.97
N TYR A 88 22.01 -5.68 4.70
CA TYR A 88 21.02 -5.69 5.80
C TYR A 88 20.30 -4.37 6.06
N ILE A 89 19.06 -4.51 6.53
CA ILE A 89 18.20 -3.42 7.04
C ILE A 89 18.11 -3.56 8.56
N VAL A 90 18.30 -2.47 9.29
CA VAL A 90 18.16 -2.40 10.75
C VAL A 90 16.85 -1.71 11.10
N MET A 91 16.03 -2.36 11.93
CA MET A 91 14.68 -1.92 12.25
C MET A 91 14.30 -2.16 13.72
N GLU A 92 13.14 -1.65 14.09
CA GLU A 92 12.53 -1.77 15.41
C GLU A 92 12.27 -3.23 15.80
N LEU A 93 12.81 -3.65 16.96
CA LEU A 93 12.52 -4.96 17.53
C LEU A 93 11.14 -4.94 18.20
N CYS A 94 10.13 -5.45 17.51
CA CYS A 94 8.78 -5.56 18.03
C CYS A 94 8.64 -6.79 18.95
N GLU A 95 8.50 -6.59 20.27
CA GLU A 95 8.22 -7.68 21.21
C GLU A 95 6.74 -8.09 21.16
N GLY A 96 6.42 -8.99 20.22
CA GLY A 96 5.06 -9.44 19.93
C GLY A 96 5.00 -10.80 19.24
N VAL A 97 3.87 -11.08 18.61
CA VAL A 97 3.64 -12.22 17.69
C VAL A 97 2.99 -11.72 16.40
N THR A 98 3.10 -12.46 15.29
CA THR A 98 2.33 -12.10 14.08
C THR A 98 0.84 -12.27 14.33
N LEU A 99 0.00 -11.50 13.63
CA LEU A 99 -1.45 -11.70 13.63
C LEU A 99 -1.80 -13.12 13.15
N LYS A 100 -1.03 -13.71 12.23
CA LYS A 100 -1.20 -15.12 11.82
C LYS A 100 -0.95 -16.11 12.96
N ASP A 101 0.07 -15.88 13.79
CA ASP A 101 0.35 -16.68 14.98
C ASP A 101 -0.69 -16.49 16.09
N TYR A 102 -1.27 -15.29 16.18
CA TYR A 102 -2.37 -14.99 17.09
C TYR A 102 -3.64 -15.72 16.66
N LEU A 103 -4.07 -15.58 15.40
CA LEU A 103 -5.21 -16.30 14.82
C LEU A 103 -5.05 -17.81 14.90
N ARG A 104 -3.85 -18.35 14.66
CA ARG A 104 -3.55 -19.78 14.83
C ARG A 104 -3.78 -20.32 16.26
N LYS A 105 -3.80 -19.45 17.29
CA LYS A 105 -4.08 -19.80 18.69
C LYS A 105 -5.51 -19.46 19.13
N LYS A 106 -6.08 -18.37 18.59
CA LYS A 106 -7.43 -17.87 18.89
C LYS A 106 -8.53 -18.54 18.04
N HIS A 107 -8.16 -19.16 16.92
CA HIS A 107 -9.01 -19.54 15.78
C HIS A 107 -9.66 -18.34 15.07
N HIS A 108 -10.44 -17.53 15.79
CA HIS A 108 -11.01 -16.28 15.30
C HIS A 108 -11.04 -15.24 16.44
N LEU A 109 -11.36 -13.99 16.11
CA LEU A 109 -11.47 -12.87 17.03
C LEU A 109 -12.93 -12.45 17.19
N THR A 110 -13.23 -11.73 18.26
CA THR A 110 -14.52 -11.01 18.36
C THR A 110 -14.51 -9.79 17.43
N TRP A 111 -15.67 -9.28 17.03
CA TRP A 111 -15.73 -8.11 16.16
C TRP A 111 -15.09 -6.87 16.81
N GLN A 112 -15.09 -6.76 18.14
CA GLN A 112 -14.40 -5.68 18.86
C GLN A 112 -12.87 -5.81 18.79
N GLU A 113 -12.33 -7.03 18.89
CA GLU A 113 -10.89 -7.30 18.71
C GLU A 113 -10.45 -7.03 17.26
N THR A 114 -11.21 -7.51 16.28
CA THR A 114 -11.04 -7.20 14.84
C THR A 114 -11.01 -5.69 14.62
N LEU A 115 -12.00 -4.96 15.15
CA LEU A 115 -12.12 -3.51 15.00
C LEU A 115 -10.91 -2.76 15.59
N PHE A 116 -10.46 -3.18 16.78
CA PHE A 116 -9.32 -2.58 17.48
C PHE A 116 -7.98 -2.77 16.75
N PHE A 117 -7.77 -3.92 16.09
CA PHE A 117 -6.56 -4.13 15.27
C PHE A 117 -6.69 -3.50 13.88
N ALA A 118 -7.84 -3.60 13.22
CA ALA A 118 -8.08 -3.01 11.90
C ALA A 118 -7.97 -1.48 11.91
N GLN A 119 -8.47 -0.80 12.95
CA GLN A 119 -8.28 0.65 13.14
C GLN A 119 -6.80 1.05 13.23
N GLN A 120 -5.94 0.20 13.79
CA GLN A 120 -4.51 0.46 13.89
C GLN A 120 -3.79 0.26 12.54
N VAL A 121 -4.17 -0.77 11.78
CA VAL A 121 -3.65 -1.00 10.42
C VAL A 121 -4.11 0.10 9.45
N ALA A 122 -5.37 0.52 9.51
CA ALA A 122 -5.88 1.63 8.68
C ALA A 122 -5.14 2.96 8.94
N ARG A 123 -4.76 3.25 10.19
CA ARG A 123 -3.92 4.42 10.53
C ARG A 123 -2.48 4.32 10.00
N ALA A 124 -1.93 3.11 9.91
CA ALA A 124 -0.62 2.88 9.29
C ALA A 124 -0.70 3.10 7.77
N LEU A 125 -1.74 2.56 7.13
CA LEU A 125 -2.01 2.73 5.70
C LEU A 125 -2.22 4.20 5.33
N ASP A 126 -3.10 4.93 6.02
CA ASP A 126 -3.35 6.36 5.79
C ASP A 126 -2.07 7.21 5.80
N HIS A 127 -1.18 6.94 6.77
CA HIS A 127 0.11 7.63 6.90
C HIS A 127 1.12 7.26 5.79
N ALA A 128 1.03 6.08 5.20
CA ALA A 128 1.84 5.68 4.04
C ALA A 128 1.25 6.23 2.73
N HIS A 129 -0.06 6.09 2.53
CA HIS A 129 -0.82 6.54 1.36
C HIS A 129 -0.70 8.04 1.16
N SER A 130 -0.80 8.83 2.23
CA SER A 130 -0.57 10.29 2.24
C SER A 130 0.86 10.72 1.87
N ARG A 131 1.79 9.77 1.67
CA ARG A 131 3.17 9.98 1.20
C ARG A 131 3.47 9.26 -0.12
N GLY A 132 2.45 8.73 -0.80
CA GLY A 132 2.59 7.99 -2.05
C GLY A 132 3.20 6.60 -1.90
N ILE A 133 3.20 6.03 -0.69
CA ILE A 133 3.73 4.69 -0.42
C ILE A 133 2.55 3.72 -0.25
N ILE A 134 2.50 2.70 -1.10
CA ILE A 134 1.49 1.62 -1.11
C ILE A 134 2.18 0.36 -0.57
N HIS A 135 1.50 -0.44 0.26
CA HIS A 135 2.10 -1.60 0.92
C HIS A 135 2.13 -2.85 0.05
N GLN A 136 1.12 -3.08 -0.80
CA GLN A 136 0.96 -4.17 -1.78
C GLN A 136 0.90 -5.61 -1.22
N ASP A 137 1.44 -5.89 -0.02
CA ASP A 137 1.47 -7.22 0.61
C ASP A 137 0.86 -7.20 2.03
N ILE A 138 -0.33 -6.59 2.20
CA ILE A 138 -1.04 -6.58 3.50
C ILE A 138 -1.60 -7.98 3.79
N LYS A 139 -1.09 -8.62 4.84
CA LYS A 139 -1.48 -9.97 5.28
C LYS A 139 -1.14 -10.20 6.76
N PRO A 140 -1.72 -11.21 7.45
CA PRO A 140 -1.55 -11.39 8.89
C PRO A 140 -0.12 -11.75 9.34
N GLN A 141 0.75 -12.17 8.42
CA GLN A 141 2.17 -12.38 8.67
C GLN A 141 2.95 -11.05 8.78
N ASN A 142 2.48 -10.02 8.08
CA ASN A 142 3.11 -8.69 7.97
C ASN A 142 2.53 -7.70 9.01
N ILE A 143 1.73 -8.19 9.96
CA ILE A 143 1.13 -7.42 11.05
C ILE A 143 1.59 -8.05 12.37
N MET A 144 2.37 -7.30 13.16
CA MET A 144 2.84 -7.70 14.48
C MET A 144 1.91 -7.15 15.57
N LEU A 145 1.49 -8.02 16.50
CA LEU A 145 0.73 -7.67 17.70
C LEU A 145 1.65 -7.68 18.92
N LEU A 146 1.88 -6.52 19.52
CA LEU A 146 2.76 -6.32 20.66
C LEU A 146 2.04 -6.59 21.99
N ARG A 147 2.80 -6.82 23.07
CA ARG A 147 2.25 -7.19 24.40
C ARG A 147 1.36 -6.12 25.05
N ASP A 148 1.42 -4.89 24.59
CA ASP A 148 0.60 -3.75 25.02
C ASP A 148 -0.73 -3.62 24.25
N GLY A 149 -0.94 -4.45 23.22
CA GLY A 149 -2.08 -4.36 22.29
C GLY A 149 -1.81 -3.47 21.06
N THR A 150 -0.61 -2.88 20.92
CA THR A 150 -0.24 -2.15 19.71
C THR A 150 -0.11 -3.12 18.53
N ALA A 151 -0.80 -2.84 17.42
CA ALA A 151 -0.55 -3.49 16.15
C ALA A 151 0.44 -2.65 15.31
N LYS A 152 1.44 -3.29 14.69
CA LYS A 152 2.42 -2.68 13.80
C LYS A 152 2.50 -3.40 12.45
N VAL A 153 2.49 -2.62 11.38
CA VAL A 153 2.64 -3.07 9.98
C VAL A 153 4.13 -3.08 9.60
N MET A 154 4.57 -4.11 8.88
CA MET A 154 5.96 -4.32 8.41
C MET A 154 5.99 -4.94 7.00
N ASP A 155 7.15 -4.88 6.34
CA ASP A 155 7.41 -5.49 5.03
C ASP A 155 6.48 -4.96 3.90
N PHE A 156 6.74 -3.71 3.47
CA PHE A 156 5.98 -2.92 2.50
C PHE A 156 6.20 -3.34 1.02
N GLY A 157 6.15 -4.64 0.73
CA GLY A 157 5.97 -5.12 -0.64
C GLY A 157 7.22 -5.40 -1.49
N ILE A 158 8.35 -5.82 -0.89
CA ILE A 158 9.61 -6.16 -1.60
C ILE A 158 9.33 -7.12 -2.78
N ALA A 159 8.37 -8.02 -2.59
CA ALA A 159 7.83 -8.92 -3.60
C ALA A 159 6.66 -8.31 -4.40
N SER A 160 6.86 -7.18 -5.08
CA SER A 160 5.92 -6.73 -6.11
C SER A 160 5.97 -7.72 -7.30
N PHE A 161 5.02 -8.66 -7.31
CA PHE A 161 4.89 -9.78 -8.26
C PHE A 161 4.61 -9.34 -9.71
N ALA A 162 4.26 -8.06 -9.94
CA ALA A 162 3.78 -7.56 -11.22
C ALA A 162 4.78 -7.67 -12.39
N ASN A 163 6.09 -7.72 -12.13
CA ASN A 163 7.14 -7.70 -13.17
C ASN A 163 7.83 -9.06 -13.43
N SER A 164 7.58 -10.11 -12.64
CA SER A 164 8.22 -11.41 -12.86
C SER A 164 7.48 -12.24 -13.91
N GLN A 165 7.90 -12.16 -15.18
CA GLN A 165 7.43 -13.08 -16.23
C GLN A 165 7.82 -14.56 -15.94
N GLU A 166 8.72 -14.82 -14.99
CA GLU A 166 9.05 -16.16 -14.49
C GLU A 166 7.94 -16.78 -13.60
N THR A 167 6.77 -17.06 -14.18
CA THR A 167 5.68 -17.85 -13.56
C THR A 167 6.03 -19.35 -13.44
N ARG A 168 7.22 -19.69 -12.92
CA ARG A 168 7.71 -21.08 -12.89
C ARG A 168 8.64 -21.50 -11.74
N LYS A 169 8.76 -20.69 -10.68
CA LYS A 169 9.34 -21.12 -9.38
C LYS A 169 8.41 -20.76 -8.22
N VAL A 170 7.31 -21.50 -8.10
CA VAL A 170 6.37 -21.35 -6.99
C VAL A 170 7.04 -21.84 -5.69
N SER A 171 7.52 -20.89 -4.87
CA SER A 171 7.89 -21.18 -3.49
C SER A 171 6.63 -21.39 -2.65
N SER A 172 6.75 -22.12 -1.54
CA SER A 172 5.64 -22.29 -0.59
C SER A 172 5.16 -20.97 0.05
N GLU A 173 5.98 -19.91 -0.01
CA GLU A 173 5.64 -18.58 0.47
C GLU A 173 4.86 -17.75 -0.56
N ALA A 174 5.09 -17.94 -1.87
CA ALA A 174 4.31 -17.30 -2.92
C ALA A 174 2.83 -17.74 -2.88
N ILE A 175 2.57 -18.99 -2.48
CA ILE A 175 1.23 -19.51 -2.20
C ILE A 175 0.58 -18.79 -1.00
N GLY A 176 1.38 -18.19 -0.11
CA GLY A 176 0.87 -17.46 1.06
C GLY A 176 0.23 -16.11 0.75
N SER A 177 0.76 -15.34 -0.21
CA SER A 177 0.23 -13.99 -0.52
C SER A 177 -0.98 -13.99 -1.45
N VAL A 178 -1.15 -14.99 -2.32
CA VAL A 178 -2.31 -15.07 -3.26
C VAL A 178 -3.68 -15.18 -2.58
N HIS A 179 -3.72 -15.41 -1.26
CA HIS A 179 -4.95 -15.42 -0.46
C HIS A 179 -5.42 -14.04 0.00
N TYR A 180 -4.63 -12.98 -0.20
CA TYR A 180 -4.96 -11.59 0.18
C TYR A 180 -4.75 -10.60 -0.97
N ILE A 181 -4.50 -11.11 -2.18
CA ILE A 181 -4.23 -10.33 -3.39
C ILE A 181 -5.48 -9.56 -3.83
N SER A 182 -5.30 -8.34 -4.33
CA SER A 182 -6.42 -7.58 -4.89
C SER A 182 -6.77 -8.01 -6.33
N PRO A 183 -8.01 -7.76 -6.79
CA PRO A 183 -8.42 -8.02 -8.18
C PRO A 183 -7.54 -7.32 -9.23
N GLU A 184 -7.05 -6.12 -8.94
CA GLU A 184 -6.16 -5.36 -9.82
C GLU A 184 -4.73 -5.95 -9.86
N GLN A 185 -4.18 -6.37 -8.71
CA GLN A 185 -2.92 -7.11 -8.67
C GLN A 185 -3.03 -8.46 -9.40
N ALA A 186 -4.14 -9.17 -9.22
CA ALA A 186 -4.45 -10.42 -9.89
C ALA A 186 -4.59 -10.28 -11.42
N LYS A 187 -5.08 -9.12 -11.90
CA LYS A 187 -5.12 -8.76 -13.34
C LYS A 187 -3.76 -8.29 -13.88
N GLY A 188 -2.77 -8.03 -13.03
CA GLY A 188 -1.48 -7.48 -13.43
C GLY A 188 -1.55 -6.03 -13.94
N ILE A 189 -2.62 -5.29 -13.59
CA ILE A 189 -2.76 -3.86 -13.94
C ILE A 189 -2.18 -2.98 -12.83
N THR A 190 -1.96 -1.70 -13.12
CA THR A 190 -1.43 -0.73 -12.16
C THR A 190 -2.37 -0.59 -10.94
N ALA A 191 -1.95 -1.13 -9.81
CA ALA A 191 -2.67 -1.03 -8.54
C ALA A 191 -2.36 0.31 -7.84
N ASP A 192 -3.40 0.97 -7.32
CA ASP A 192 -3.27 2.14 -6.45
C ASP A 192 -3.35 1.76 -4.96
N PHE A 193 -3.48 2.74 -4.07
CA PHE A 193 -3.56 2.53 -2.63
C PHE A 193 -4.79 1.71 -2.18
N ARG A 194 -5.83 1.58 -3.02
CA ARG A 194 -7.05 0.80 -2.71
C ARG A 194 -6.80 -0.71 -2.73
N THR A 195 -5.66 -1.15 -3.24
CA THR A 195 -5.19 -2.54 -3.12
C THR A 195 -5.02 -2.92 -1.65
N ASP A 196 -4.45 -2.04 -0.83
CA ASP A 196 -4.18 -2.30 0.58
C ASP A 196 -5.49 -2.35 1.40
N LEU A 197 -6.51 -1.60 0.96
CA LEU A 197 -7.84 -1.58 1.57
C LEU A 197 -8.59 -2.89 1.32
N TYR A 198 -8.50 -3.44 0.11
CA TYR A 198 -9.04 -4.76 -0.21
C TYR A 198 -8.34 -5.86 0.61
N SER A 199 -7.01 -5.86 0.65
CA SER A 199 -6.24 -6.81 1.44
C SER A 199 -6.53 -6.69 2.94
N LEU A 200 -6.74 -5.46 3.47
CA LEU A 200 -7.21 -5.26 4.85
C LEU A 200 -8.62 -5.82 5.06
N GLY A 201 -9.52 -5.68 4.10
CA GLY A 201 -10.84 -6.34 4.11
C GLY A 201 -10.73 -7.86 4.23
N VAL A 202 -9.85 -8.49 3.44
CA VAL A 202 -9.57 -9.94 3.54
C VAL A 202 -8.99 -10.31 4.92
N VAL A 203 -8.08 -9.50 5.47
CA VAL A 203 -7.52 -9.71 6.81
C VAL A 203 -8.60 -9.57 7.89
N MET A 204 -9.52 -8.61 7.77
CA MET A 204 -10.67 -8.48 8.68
C MET A 204 -11.62 -9.67 8.57
N TYR A 205 -11.85 -10.19 7.36
CA TYR A 205 -12.65 -11.39 7.13
C TYR A 205 -12.06 -12.62 7.84
N GLU A 206 -10.75 -12.85 7.73
CA GLU A 206 -10.09 -13.95 8.46
C GLU A 206 -10.11 -13.71 9.98
N MET A 207 -9.89 -12.47 10.44
CA MET A 207 -10.00 -12.16 11.86
C MET A 207 -11.39 -12.46 12.43
N LEU A 208 -12.46 -12.12 11.71
CA LEU A 208 -13.85 -12.33 12.15
C LEU A 208 -14.28 -13.80 12.11
N THR A 209 -14.00 -14.50 11.02
CA THR A 209 -14.57 -15.84 10.76
C THR A 209 -13.61 -16.99 11.09
N GLY A 210 -12.32 -16.70 11.32
CA GLY A 210 -11.26 -17.71 11.42
C GLY A 210 -10.97 -18.43 10.09
N THR A 211 -11.48 -17.90 8.98
CA THR A 211 -11.39 -18.52 7.65
C THR A 211 -11.10 -17.50 6.58
N LEU A 212 -10.37 -17.88 5.53
CA LEU A 212 -10.23 -17.03 4.34
C LEU A 212 -11.55 -17.01 3.54
N PRO A 213 -11.89 -15.86 2.92
CA PRO A 213 -13.12 -15.70 2.13
C PRO A 213 -13.15 -16.57 0.86
N PHE A 214 -11.98 -16.87 0.30
CA PHE A 214 -11.80 -17.63 -0.92
C PHE A 214 -10.88 -18.83 -0.67
N ARG A 215 -11.18 -19.95 -1.32
CA ARG A 215 -10.56 -21.28 -1.10
C ARG A 215 -10.56 -22.08 -2.39
N GLY A 216 -9.41 -22.65 -2.75
CA GLY A 216 -9.29 -23.61 -3.83
C GLY A 216 -7.95 -24.34 -3.76
N ASP A 217 -7.88 -25.53 -4.36
CA ASP A 217 -6.70 -26.42 -4.30
C ASP A 217 -5.47 -25.88 -5.05
N THR A 218 -5.62 -24.79 -5.82
CA THR A 218 -4.51 -24.12 -6.50
C THR A 218 -4.53 -22.61 -6.27
N ALA A 219 -3.35 -22.01 -6.29
CA ALA A 219 -3.18 -20.55 -6.25
C ALA A 219 -4.00 -19.83 -7.35
N VAL A 220 -4.11 -20.45 -8.54
CA VAL A 220 -4.89 -19.88 -9.66
C VAL A 220 -6.39 -19.91 -9.36
N ALA A 221 -6.92 -20.97 -8.74
CA ALA A 221 -8.33 -21.04 -8.35
C ALA A 221 -8.68 -19.95 -7.31
N VAL A 222 -7.82 -19.74 -6.31
CA VAL A 222 -7.99 -18.66 -5.32
C VAL A 222 -7.96 -17.28 -6.00
N VAL A 223 -7.00 -17.04 -6.90
CA VAL A 223 -6.92 -15.80 -7.69
C VAL A 223 -8.18 -15.58 -8.55
N MET A 224 -8.72 -16.63 -9.18
CA MET A 224 -9.95 -16.52 -9.97
C MET A 224 -11.19 -16.22 -9.12
N GLN A 225 -11.23 -16.67 -7.87
CA GLN A 225 -12.29 -16.30 -6.93
C GLN A 225 -12.18 -14.83 -6.48
N HIS A 226 -10.98 -14.33 -6.18
CA HIS A 226 -10.76 -12.90 -5.94
C HIS A 226 -11.21 -12.01 -7.12
N LEU A 227 -11.14 -12.52 -8.35
CA LEU A 227 -11.55 -11.81 -9.56
C LEU A 227 -13.05 -11.87 -9.86
N ASN A 228 -13.68 -13.03 -9.66
CA ASN A 228 -14.98 -13.39 -10.24
C ASN A 228 -15.98 -13.99 -9.23
N THR A 229 -15.76 -13.83 -7.92
CA THR A 229 -16.61 -14.45 -6.89
C THR A 229 -16.87 -13.49 -5.74
N VAL A 230 -18.13 -13.44 -5.29
CA VAL A 230 -18.54 -12.70 -4.10
C VAL A 230 -18.26 -13.56 -2.87
N PRO A 231 -17.57 -13.05 -1.83
CA PRO A 231 -17.39 -13.80 -0.60
C PRO A 231 -18.73 -13.90 0.16
N PRO A 232 -18.96 -14.93 0.98
CA PRO A 232 -20.07 -14.94 1.95
C PRO A 232 -20.00 -13.70 2.85
N VAL A 233 -21.11 -13.18 3.37
CA VAL A 233 -21.05 -12.09 4.38
C VAL A 233 -20.55 -12.65 5.73
N PRO A 234 -19.65 -11.97 6.47
CA PRO A 234 -19.09 -12.51 7.71
C PRO A 234 -20.14 -13.00 8.73
N SER A 235 -21.24 -12.26 8.92
CA SER A 235 -22.35 -12.64 9.80
C SER A 235 -23.06 -13.94 9.41
N SER A 236 -22.98 -14.38 8.14
CA SER A 236 -23.52 -15.68 7.72
C SER A 236 -22.74 -16.87 8.30
N ILE A 237 -21.50 -16.65 8.74
CA ILE A 237 -20.65 -17.63 9.44
C ILE A 237 -20.65 -17.40 10.96
N VAL A 238 -20.67 -16.13 11.39
CA VAL A 238 -20.63 -15.74 12.82
C VAL A 238 -21.74 -14.71 13.12
N PRO A 239 -22.96 -15.12 13.50
CA PRO A 239 -24.12 -14.24 13.65
C PRO A 239 -24.03 -13.14 14.73
N GLU A 240 -22.95 -13.11 15.52
CA GLU A 240 -22.67 -12.03 16.51
C GLU A 240 -22.05 -10.78 15.87
N ILE A 241 -21.76 -10.80 14.57
CA ILE A 241 -21.16 -9.68 13.82
C ILE A 241 -22.23 -8.62 13.50
N PRO A 242 -22.02 -7.33 13.85
CA PRO A 242 -22.96 -6.26 13.52
C PRO A 242 -23.02 -5.98 12.02
N LYS A 243 -24.20 -5.58 11.50
CA LYS A 243 -24.40 -5.30 10.06
C LYS A 243 -23.37 -4.30 9.49
N ALA A 244 -23.08 -3.20 10.19
CA ALA A 244 -22.05 -2.26 9.72
C ALA A 244 -20.62 -2.86 9.67
N MET A 245 -20.31 -3.93 10.42
CA MET A 245 -19.03 -4.64 10.25
C MET A 245 -19.02 -5.46 8.95
N ASP A 246 -20.12 -6.14 8.61
CA ASP A 246 -20.26 -6.78 7.29
C ASP A 246 -20.12 -5.73 6.18
N GLU A 247 -20.82 -4.59 6.29
CA GLU A 247 -20.77 -3.52 5.29
C GLU A 247 -19.36 -2.93 5.15
N ILE A 248 -18.60 -2.74 6.23
CA ILE A 248 -17.19 -2.28 6.16
C ILE A 248 -16.32 -3.30 5.44
N VAL A 249 -16.42 -4.59 5.78
CA VAL A 249 -15.59 -5.66 5.18
C VAL A 249 -15.95 -5.86 3.71
N MET A 250 -17.23 -5.93 3.38
CA MET A 250 -17.71 -6.15 2.02
C MET A 250 -17.44 -4.96 1.10
N HIS A 251 -17.57 -3.71 1.59
CA HIS A 251 -17.24 -2.51 0.82
C HIS A 251 -15.72 -2.38 0.58
N ALA A 252 -14.89 -2.75 1.56
CA ALA A 252 -13.44 -2.86 1.34
C ALA A 252 -13.09 -3.96 0.31
N MET A 253 -13.84 -5.07 0.31
CA MET A 253 -13.66 -6.20 -0.61
C MET A 253 -14.41 -6.08 -1.95
N CYS A 254 -14.99 -4.93 -2.30
CA CYS A 254 -15.62 -4.75 -3.62
C CYS A 254 -14.62 -5.04 -4.76
N ALA A 255 -15.02 -5.86 -5.73
CA ALA A 255 -14.13 -6.32 -6.80
C ALA A 255 -13.60 -5.14 -7.66
N ASN A 256 -14.47 -4.18 -7.97
CA ASN A 256 -14.08 -2.93 -8.60
C ASN A 256 -13.48 -1.96 -7.57
N ALA A 257 -12.23 -1.54 -7.79
CA ALA A 257 -11.53 -0.61 -6.90
C ALA A 257 -12.21 0.78 -6.80
N SER A 258 -12.94 1.24 -7.84
CA SER A 258 -13.67 2.52 -7.75
C SER A 258 -14.79 2.49 -6.71
N GLN A 259 -15.41 1.30 -6.51
CA GLN A 259 -16.50 1.03 -5.56
C GLN A 259 -16.02 0.65 -4.15
N ARG A 260 -14.73 0.84 -3.84
CA ARG A 260 -14.18 0.75 -2.47
C ARG A 260 -14.05 2.15 -1.86
N TYR A 261 -13.79 2.19 -0.55
CA TYR A 261 -13.35 3.39 0.17
C TYR A 261 -12.34 4.25 -0.61
N SER A 262 -12.58 5.56 -0.66
CA SER A 262 -11.70 6.55 -1.29
C SER A 262 -10.38 6.78 -0.55
N SER A 263 -10.27 6.38 0.72
CA SER A 263 -9.05 6.47 1.52
C SER A 263 -9.07 5.49 2.70
N ALA A 264 -7.89 5.18 3.25
CA ALA A 264 -7.77 4.45 4.52
C ALA A 264 -8.41 5.21 5.70
N LEU A 265 -8.43 6.55 5.66
CA LEU A 265 -9.06 7.40 6.66
C LEU A 265 -10.58 7.26 6.68
N ASP A 266 -11.22 7.05 5.52
CA ASP A 266 -12.68 6.86 5.44
C ASP A 266 -13.08 5.49 6.01
N MET A 267 -12.34 4.44 5.65
CA MET A 267 -12.49 3.11 6.28
C MET A 267 -12.27 3.16 7.81
N TYR A 268 -11.29 3.95 8.28
CA TYR A 268 -11.09 4.20 9.70
C TYR A 268 -12.27 4.94 10.35
N ARG A 269 -12.86 5.95 9.67
CA ARG A 269 -14.00 6.73 10.18
C ARG A 269 -15.24 5.86 10.40
N ASP A 270 -15.55 4.95 9.48
CA ASP A 270 -16.70 4.05 9.65
C ASP A 270 -16.45 2.98 10.70
N MET A 271 -15.22 2.49 10.83
CA MET A 271 -14.83 1.69 11.99
C MET A 271 -15.00 2.46 13.32
N GLU A 272 -14.73 3.77 13.36
CA GLU A 272 -14.97 4.61 14.55
C GLU A 272 -16.46 4.89 14.81
N ARG A 273 -17.28 5.03 13.76
CA ARG A 273 -18.75 5.11 13.89
C ARG A 273 -19.32 3.80 14.44
N LEU A 274 -18.88 2.64 13.94
CA LEU A 274 -19.26 1.31 14.47
C LEU A 274 -18.82 1.15 15.94
N ARG A 275 -17.62 1.64 16.30
CA ARG A 275 -17.11 1.61 17.68
C ARG A 275 -18.00 2.38 18.68
N THR A 276 -18.77 3.36 18.21
CA THR A 276 -19.68 4.17 19.06
C THR A 276 -21.15 3.78 18.92
N ASN A 277 -21.55 3.18 17.80
CA ASN A 277 -22.89 2.62 17.58
C ASN A 277 -22.81 1.21 16.95
N PRO A 278 -22.98 0.13 17.74
CA PRO A 278 -23.06 -1.24 17.21
C PRO A 278 -24.27 -1.47 16.29
N ASN A 279 -25.35 -0.68 16.44
CA ASN A 279 -26.55 -0.74 15.61
C ASN A 279 -26.46 0.22 14.40
N LEU A 280 -25.24 0.55 13.96
CA LEU A 280 -25.02 1.34 12.75
C LEU A 280 -25.41 0.52 11.50
N VAL A 281 -25.96 1.23 10.51
CA VAL A 281 -26.10 0.76 9.14
C VAL A 281 -25.47 1.82 8.24
N LEU A 282 -24.68 1.38 7.26
CA LEU A 282 -23.93 2.24 6.34
C LEU A 282 -24.60 2.33 4.96
N ASN A 283 -25.43 1.34 4.63
CA ASN A 283 -26.19 1.18 3.36
C ASN A 283 -25.32 0.93 2.12
N TYR A 284 -24.06 0.51 2.29
CA TYR A 284 -23.20 0.07 1.17
C TYR A 284 -23.76 -1.15 0.43
N SER A 285 -24.64 -1.93 1.07
CA SER A 285 -25.34 -3.04 0.42
C SER A 285 -26.16 -2.63 -0.82
N GLY A 286 -26.53 -1.35 -0.96
CA GLY A 286 -27.24 -0.82 -2.13
C GLY A 286 -26.38 -0.48 -3.36
N HIS A 287 -25.07 -0.74 -3.33
CA HIS A 287 -24.15 -0.54 -4.48
C HIS A 287 -23.50 -1.85 -4.95
N ASN A 288 -24.04 -3.00 -4.53
CA ASN A 288 -23.56 -4.34 -4.88
C ASN A 288 -24.62 -5.16 -5.65
N SER A 289 -25.60 -4.50 -6.28
CA SER A 289 -26.60 -5.13 -7.18
C SER A 289 -25.95 -5.76 -8.41
N ASP A 290 -24.89 -5.15 -8.94
CA ASP A 290 -24.05 -5.66 -10.04
C ASP A 290 -23.51 -7.09 -9.79
N LEU A 291 -23.58 -7.57 -8.55
CA LEU A 291 -23.13 -8.90 -8.15
C LEU A 291 -24.14 -10.02 -8.44
N ASP A 292 -25.41 -9.73 -8.73
CA ASP A 292 -26.34 -10.79 -9.18
C ASP A 292 -25.97 -11.32 -10.58
N ALA A 293 -25.39 -10.48 -11.45
CA ALA A 293 -24.75 -10.93 -12.69
C ALA A 293 -23.56 -11.89 -12.42
N THR A 294 -22.94 -11.82 -11.23
CA THR A 294 -21.84 -12.71 -10.81
C THR A 294 -22.34 -14.04 -10.22
N ARG A 295 -23.57 -14.08 -9.68
CA ARG A 295 -24.20 -15.31 -9.14
C ARG A 295 -24.52 -16.37 -10.20
N ALA A 296 -24.53 -16.00 -11.48
CA ALA A 296 -24.85 -16.90 -12.59
C ALA A 296 -23.81 -18.01 -12.84
N ILE A 297 -22.57 -17.86 -12.35
CA ILE A 297 -21.49 -18.85 -12.56
C ILE A 297 -21.20 -19.63 -11.27
N ARG A 298 -21.89 -20.76 -11.08
CA ARG A 298 -21.39 -21.82 -10.21
C ARG A 298 -20.20 -22.49 -10.89
N TYR A 299 -19.01 -22.27 -10.36
CA TYR A 299 -17.87 -23.14 -10.64
C TYR A 299 -18.02 -24.43 -9.82
N ASP A 300 -18.63 -25.45 -10.42
CA ASP A 300 -18.50 -26.82 -9.92
C ASP A 300 -17.09 -27.34 -10.25
N ASP A 301 -16.39 -27.91 -9.26
CA ASP A 301 -14.93 -28.13 -9.25
C ASP A 301 -14.36 -29.13 -10.31
N GLU A 302 -15.17 -29.71 -11.18
CA GLU A 302 -14.72 -30.78 -12.11
C GLU A 302 -14.17 -30.26 -13.46
N ASP A 303 -14.70 -29.15 -14.01
CA ASP A 303 -14.43 -28.75 -15.41
C ASP A 303 -13.18 -27.87 -15.63
N ALA A 304 -12.55 -27.37 -14.56
CA ALA A 304 -11.34 -26.53 -14.65
C ALA A 304 -10.12 -27.24 -15.29
N THR A 305 -10.20 -28.55 -15.54
CA THR A 305 -9.10 -29.40 -15.97
C THR A 305 -8.95 -29.54 -17.51
N GLN A 306 -9.88 -29.01 -18.32
CA GLN A 306 -9.94 -29.34 -19.77
C GLN A 306 -9.36 -28.30 -20.75
N LEU A 307 -8.98 -27.09 -20.31
CA LEU A 307 -8.55 -26.00 -21.21
C LEU A 307 -7.03 -25.71 -21.24
N LEU A 308 -6.20 -26.72 -20.94
CA LEU A 308 -4.78 -26.74 -21.30
C LEU A 308 -4.43 -28.04 -22.03
N ARG A 309 -4.64 -28.08 -23.35
CA ARG A 309 -4.11 -29.15 -24.20
C ARG A 309 -2.60 -28.96 -24.39
N PRO A 310 -1.76 -29.99 -24.18
CA PRO A 310 -0.38 -29.98 -24.66
C PRO A 310 -0.34 -29.86 -26.19
N VAL A 311 0.68 -29.19 -26.71
CA VAL A 311 1.08 -29.30 -28.11
C VAL A 311 1.90 -30.58 -28.27
N ASP A 312 1.72 -31.31 -29.37
CA ASP A 312 2.19 -32.70 -29.53
C ASP A 312 3.72 -32.88 -29.47
N GLU A 313 4.22 -33.59 -28.46
CA GLU A 313 5.63 -34.05 -28.37
C GLU A 313 5.87 -35.43 -29.02
N GLU A 314 5.49 -35.62 -30.29
CA GLU A 314 5.96 -36.77 -31.10
C GLU A 314 7.16 -36.41 -32.00
N GLN A 315 8.32 -36.05 -31.39
CA GLN A 315 9.69 -36.35 -31.93
C GLN A 315 10.86 -35.80 -31.07
N ALA A 316 11.11 -36.37 -29.89
CA ALA A 316 12.37 -36.15 -29.15
C ALA A 316 12.82 -37.40 -28.36
N THR A 317 13.48 -38.36 -29.03
CA THR A 317 13.93 -39.62 -28.38
C THR A 317 15.43 -39.64 -28.07
N LYS A 318 15.78 -40.36 -26.98
CA LYS A 318 17.14 -40.61 -26.43
C LYS A 318 17.67 -39.40 -25.64
N TYR A 319 18.08 -39.55 -24.38
CA TYR A 319 19.02 -40.58 -23.88
C TYR A 319 18.78 -40.89 -22.38
N VAL A 320 19.08 -42.12 -21.91
CA VAL A 320 18.93 -42.54 -20.50
C VAL A 320 20.05 -43.50 -20.07
N PRO A 321 20.74 -43.24 -18.95
CA PRO A 321 21.43 -44.24 -18.14
C PRO A 321 20.64 -44.61 -16.86
N ARG A 322 20.60 -45.91 -16.56
CA ARG A 322 19.93 -46.55 -15.41
C ARG A 322 20.40 -46.08 -14.01
N PRO A 323 19.52 -46.13 -12.99
CA PRO A 323 19.90 -46.50 -11.62
C PRO A 323 20.16 -48.02 -11.50
N GLN A 324 21.08 -48.43 -10.62
CA GLN A 324 21.24 -49.84 -10.23
C GLN A 324 20.37 -50.18 -8.99
N GLN A 325 19.94 -51.44 -8.92
CA GLN A 325 19.28 -52.03 -7.75
C GLN A 325 20.32 -52.72 -6.86
N GLU A 326 20.18 -52.64 -5.54
CA GLU A 326 20.52 -53.71 -4.59
C GLU A 326 19.48 -53.75 -3.44
N THR A 327 19.52 -54.81 -2.62
CA THR A 327 18.40 -55.29 -1.79
C THR A 327 18.71 -55.31 -0.28
N PRO A 328 17.68 -55.42 0.60
CA PRO A 328 17.83 -55.09 2.03
C PRO A 328 18.30 -56.26 2.92
N ALA A 329 18.94 -55.92 4.04
CA ALA A 329 19.27 -56.81 5.15
C ALA A 329 18.94 -56.16 6.52
N GLN A 330 18.95 -56.97 7.58
CA GLN A 330 18.35 -56.67 8.90
C GLN A 330 19.38 -56.42 10.02
N GLN A 331 18.89 -56.10 11.22
CA GLN A 331 19.57 -56.18 12.55
C GLN A 331 20.41 -54.92 12.93
N GLN A 332 20.55 -54.50 14.21
CA GLN A 332 20.02 -55.03 15.48
C GLN A 332 19.83 -53.93 16.56
N ARG A 333 19.31 -54.28 17.76
CA ARG A 333 18.95 -53.34 18.86
C ARG A 333 20.09 -53.03 19.85
N ARG A 334 20.10 -51.81 20.42
CA ARG A 334 20.32 -51.44 21.86
C ARG A 334 20.10 -49.91 21.98
N VAL A 335 19.24 -49.34 22.82
CA VAL A 335 18.94 -49.48 24.27
C VAL A 335 20.01 -48.85 25.17
N TYR A 336 19.72 -47.65 25.68
CA TYR A 336 20.09 -47.19 27.04
C TYR A 336 19.13 -46.09 27.56
N GLN A 337 18.91 -46.08 28.87
CA GLN A 337 18.03 -45.23 29.72
C GLN A 337 18.36 -45.59 31.19
N PRO A 338 17.86 -44.89 32.23
CA PRO A 338 17.60 -43.45 32.44
C PRO A 338 18.29 -42.94 33.75
N VAL A 339 18.03 -41.70 34.18
CA VAL A 339 17.82 -41.23 35.58
C VAL A 339 17.23 -39.79 35.52
N ASN A 340 16.26 -39.29 36.31
CA ASN A 340 15.90 -39.40 37.75
C ASN A 340 16.67 -38.41 38.66
N ASP A 341 16.08 -37.78 39.68
CA ASP A 341 14.70 -37.79 40.25
C ASP A 341 14.03 -36.38 40.08
N VAL A 342 13.03 -35.80 40.79
CA VAL A 342 12.29 -36.00 42.07
C VAL A 342 10.86 -35.42 41.96
N ASP A 343 9.83 -36.27 42.13
CA ASP A 343 8.73 -36.31 43.16
C ASP A 343 8.15 -34.99 43.75
N ASP A 344 6.85 -34.84 44.10
CA ASP A 344 5.59 -35.59 43.84
C ASP A 344 4.37 -34.59 43.95
N GLU A 345 3.07 -34.84 44.21
CA GLU A 345 2.27 -35.97 44.75
C GLU A 345 0.87 -36.04 44.04
N TYR A 346 -0.09 -36.83 44.55
CA TYR A 346 -1.11 -37.58 43.78
C TYR A 346 -2.60 -37.49 44.23
N GLU A 347 -3.50 -37.82 43.28
CA GLU A 347 -4.70 -38.72 43.32
C GLU A 347 -5.08 -39.05 41.83
N GLN A 348 -5.48 -40.22 41.28
CA GLN A 348 -5.95 -41.56 41.72
C GLN A 348 -7.43 -41.60 42.21
N GLU A 349 -8.36 -42.48 41.79
CA GLU A 349 -8.45 -43.72 40.95
C GLU A 349 -9.81 -43.73 40.16
N GLU A 350 -10.26 -44.68 39.30
CA GLU A 350 -9.71 -45.47 38.16
C GLU A 350 -10.92 -46.05 37.32
N PRO A 351 -10.80 -46.33 36.00
CA PRO A 351 -11.88 -46.93 35.17
C PRO A 351 -11.65 -48.40 34.78
N VAL A 352 -12.71 -49.22 34.64
CA VAL A 352 -12.57 -50.67 34.36
C VAL A 352 -13.29 -51.17 33.08
N HIS A 353 -12.55 -52.03 32.38
CA HIS A 353 -12.77 -52.94 31.25
C HIS A 353 -14.04 -53.89 31.33
N GLU A 354 -14.39 -54.80 30.37
CA GLU A 354 -13.59 -55.51 29.35
C GLU A 354 -14.35 -56.08 28.11
N VAL A 355 -13.67 -56.03 26.94
CA VAL A 355 -13.56 -57.01 25.80
C VAL A 355 -14.76 -57.68 25.06
N LYS A 356 -14.54 -57.77 23.74
CA LYS A 356 -15.31 -58.35 22.63
C LYS A 356 -15.35 -59.91 22.60
N ARG A 357 -16.32 -60.48 21.87
CA ARG A 357 -16.05 -61.66 21.00
C ARG A 357 -16.96 -61.76 19.76
N VAL A 358 -16.43 -62.32 18.67
CA VAL A 358 -17.02 -62.34 17.31
C VAL A 358 -17.35 -63.78 16.86
N LYS A 359 -18.46 -63.97 16.14
CA LYS A 359 -18.70 -65.14 15.25
C LYS A 359 -19.39 -64.73 13.94
N THR A 360 -19.38 -65.63 12.94
CA THR A 360 -19.35 -65.28 11.51
C THR A 360 -20.59 -65.67 10.68
N LYS A 361 -20.92 -64.77 9.72
CA LYS A 361 -21.45 -65.01 8.35
C LYS A 361 -22.47 -66.15 8.09
N LYS A 362 -23.64 -65.77 7.56
CA LYS A 362 -24.30 -66.45 6.41
C LYS A 362 -24.92 -65.40 5.46
N LYS A 363 -25.40 -65.80 4.27
CA LYS A 363 -25.67 -64.94 3.08
C LYS A 363 -27.16 -64.83 2.67
N LYS A 364 -27.44 -63.75 1.91
CA LYS A 364 -28.54 -63.50 0.95
C LYS A 364 -29.95 -63.15 1.49
N GLY A 365 -30.52 -62.08 0.92
CA GLY A 365 -31.93 -61.66 1.01
C GLY A 365 -32.07 -60.13 0.89
N ASN A 366 -32.83 -59.63 -0.08
CA ASN A 366 -33.16 -58.20 -0.21
C ASN A 366 -34.53 -57.88 0.43
N GLY A 367 -34.72 -56.65 0.90
CA GLY A 367 -36.04 -56.00 0.96
C GLY A 367 -36.38 -55.25 2.25
N GLY A 368 -36.99 -54.06 2.10
CA GLY A 368 -37.82 -53.40 3.12
C GLY A 368 -37.12 -52.39 4.07
N LYS A 369 -37.51 -51.12 3.95
CA LYS A 369 -37.45 -50.11 5.05
C LYS A 369 -38.83 -50.04 5.74
N ILE A 370 -38.95 -49.12 6.73
CA ILE A 370 -40.16 -48.60 7.41
C ILE A 370 -40.35 -49.12 8.86
N VAL A 371 -39.75 -48.39 9.83
CA VAL A 371 -40.27 -48.19 11.20
C VAL A 371 -39.83 -46.80 11.70
N VAL A 372 -40.56 -45.74 11.32
CA VAL A 372 -40.41 -44.38 11.92
C VAL A 372 -41.77 -43.68 12.08
N GLY A 373 -42.59 -43.68 11.02
CA GLY A 373 -43.85 -42.91 10.96
C GLY A 373 -44.89 -43.24 12.04
N VAL A 374 -44.84 -44.42 12.68
CA VAL A 374 -45.80 -44.83 13.71
C VAL A 374 -45.76 -43.92 14.95
N ILE A 375 -44.59 -43.40 15.32
CA ILE A 375 -44.43 -42.52 16.48
C ILE A 375 -45.03 -41.13 16.19
N ILE A 376 -44.83 -40.62 14.97
CA ILE A 376 -45.34 -39.32 14.53
C ILE A 376 -46.87 -39.34 14.47
N VAL A 377 -47.49 -40.39 13.90
CA VAL A 377 -48.95 -40.53 13.84
C VAL A 377 -49.58 -40.60 15.24
N ALA A 378 -48.94 -41.26 16.21
CA ALA A 378 -49.42 -41.29 17.60
C ALA A 378 -49.36 -39.91 18.28
N LEU A 379 -48.31 -39.13 18.03
CA LEU A 379 -48.17 -37.76 18.52
C LEU A 379 -49.22 -36.81 17.90
N LEU A 380 -49.42 -36.88 16.58
CA LEU A 380 -50.43 -36.08 15.88
C LEU A 380 -51.86 -36.41 16.36
N ALA A 381 -52.16 -37.69 16.60
CA ALA A 381 -53.44 -38.10 17.17
C ALA A 381 -53.68 -37.56 18.59
N ALA A 382 -52.64 -37.52 19.43
CA ALA A 382 -52.72 -36.93 20.77
C ALA A 382 -52.93 -35.41 20.73
N ILE A 383 -52.28 -34.70 19.79
CA ILE A 383 -52.47 -33.26 19.57
C ILE A 383 -53.91 -32.98 19.08
N ALA A 384 -54.42 -33.75 18.12
CA ALA A 384 -55.80 -33.62 17.64
C ALA A 384 -56.85 -33.90 18.74
N TYR A 385 -56.57 -34.84 19.65
CA TYR A 385 -57.44 -35.11 20.81
C TYR A 385 -57.44 -33.99 21.86
N MET A 386 -56.35 -33.22 21.97
CA MET A 386 -56.34 -32.02 22.84
C MET A 386 -56.96 -30.80 22.14
N ALA A 387 -56.77 -30.65 20.83
CA ALA A 387 -57.37 -29.57 20.03
C ALA A 387 -58.92 -29.63 19.99
N SER A 388 -59.50 -30.82 20.08
CA SER A 388 -60.96 -31.02 20.14
C SER A 388 -61.62 -30.64 21.48
N GLY A 389 -60.85 -30.09 22.43
CA GLY A 389 -61.35 -29.61 23.73
C GLY A 389 -61.93 -28.18 23.75
N LEU A 390 -61.65 -27.33 22.76
CA LEU A 390 -62.18 -25.96 22.67
C LEU A 390 -62.72 -25.65 21.26
N MET A 391 -64.00 -25.93 21.03
CA MET A 391 -64.71 -25.43 19.84
C MET A 391 -65.16 -23.98 20.04
N GLY A 392 -64.48 -23.05 19.38
CA GLY A 392 -65.02 -21.76 18.97
C GLY A 392 -65.21 -21.80 17.44
N GLU A 393 -66.44 -21.70 16.96
CA GLU A 393 -66.80 -22.11 15.60
C GLU A 393 -66.68 -20.97 14.58
N SER A 394 -65.63 -21.02 13.75
CA SER A 394 -65.57 -20.30 12.48
C SER A 394 -64.50 -20.94 11.57
N SER A 395 -64.91 -21.85 10.69
CA SER A 395 -64.05 -22.35 9.62
C SER A 395 -64.04 -21.34 8.48
N LYS A 396 -63.00 -20.49 8.43
CA LYS A 396 -62.72 -19.67 7.25
C LYS A 396 -62.19 -20.54 6.13
N GLU A 397 -62.45 -20.12 4.89
CA GLU A 397 -61.90 -20.78 3.71
C GLU A 397 -60.41 -20.38 3.56
N MET A 398 -59.57 -21.38 3.29
CA MET A 398 -58.14 -21.22 3.08
C MET A 398 -57.84 -21.36 1.60
N ILE A 399 -57.07 -20.42 1.05
CA ILE A 399 -56.75 -20.32 -0.38
C ILE A 399 -55.24 -20.31 -0.59
N GLU A 400 -54.81 -20.83 -1.74
CA GLU A 400 -53.40 -20.94 -2.12
C GLU A 400 -52.92 -19.65 -2.79
N VAL A 401 -51.82 -19.07 -2.30
CA VAL A 401 -51.27 -17.80 -2.81
C VAL A 401 -50.63 -18.01 -4.19
N PRO A 402 -51.07 -17.29 -5.24
CA PRO A 402 -50.45 -17.36 -6.56
C PRO A 402 -49.01 -16.82 -6.59
N ASN A 403 -48.30 -17.11 -7.68
CA ASN A 403 -47.10 -16.39 -8.04
C ASN A 403 -47.47 -15.10 -8.78
N PHE A 404 -46.97 -13.96 -8.30
CA PHE A 404 -47.15 -12.64 -8.88
C PHE A 404 -45.85 -12.05 -9.45
N ILE A 405 -44.70 -12.72 -9.28
CA ILE A 405 -43.39 -12.24 -9.71
C ILE A 405 -43.29 -12.17 -11.24
N SER A 406 -42.72 -11.07 -11.75
CA SER A 406 -42.63 -10.71 -13.17
C SER A 406 -43.99 -10.65 -13.90
N LEU A 407 -45.08 -10.41 -13.17
CA LEU A 407 -46.31 -9.84 -13.72
C LEU A 407 -46.29 -8.31 -13.57
N ASN A 408 -47.02 -7.59 -14.42
CA ASN A 408 -47.23 -6.15 -14.23
C ASN A 408 -48.40 -5.91 -13.26
N TYR A 409 -48.20 -5.15 -12.19
CA TYR A 409 -49.25 -4.92 -11.20
C TYR A 409 -50.47 -4.19 -11.78
N GLU A 410 -50.27 -3.16 -12.60
CA GLU A 410 -51.38 -2.34 -13.13
C GLU A 410 -52.13 -3.06 -14.27
N GLU A 411 -51.43 -3.82 -15.12
CA GLU A 411 -52.03 -4.53 -16.26
C GLU A 411 -52.57 -5.93 -15.90
N ASP A 412 -51.80 -6.77 -15.20
CA ASP A 412 -52.14 -8.18 -14.97
C ASP A 412 -52.88 -8.47 -13.65
N VAL A 413 -52.66 -7.65 -12.62
CA VAL A 413 -53.07 -7.96 -11.23
C VAL A 413 -54.20 -7.07 -10.72
N ARG A 414 -54.04 -5.75 -10.73
CA ARG A 414 -54.87 -4.77 -10.00
C ARG A 414 -56.37 -4.83 -10.30
N ASN A 415 -56.74 -5.22 -11.52
CA ASN A 415 -58.12 -5.25 -12.00
C ASN A 415 -58.56 -6.65 -12.46
N ASN A 416 -57.81 -7.70 -12.10
CA ASN A 416 -58.04 -9.07 -12.55
C ASN A 416 -58.90 -9.85 -11.54
N SER A 417 -60.10 -10.24 -11.95
CA SER A 417 -61.09 -10.93 -11.10
C SER A 417 -60.63 -12.30 -10.60
N ASP A 418 -59.63 -12.92 -11.23
CA ASP A 418 -59.06 -14.19 -10.76
C ASP A 418 -58.30 -14.01 -9.42
N TYR A 419 -58.05 -12.76 -9.00
CA TYR A 419 -57.42 -12.40 -7.73
C TYR A 419 -58.35 -11.67 -6.74
N ASP A 420 -59.66 -11.56 -7.01
CA ASP A 420 -60.66 -10.91 -6.13
C ASP A 420 -60.70 -11.47 -4.69
N ALA A 421 -60.18 -12.69 -4.48
CA ALA A 421 -60.07 -13.35 -3.18
C ALA A 421 -58.92 -12.82 -2.30
N PHE A 422 -58.05 -11.96 -2.83
CA PHE A 422 -56.91 -11.35 -2.13
C PHE A 422 -57.09 -9.84 -1.98
N ARG A 423 -56.24 -9.24 -1.13
CA ARG A 423 -56.03 -7.79 -1.08
C ARG A 423 -54.58 -7.51 -1.35
N PHE A 424 -54.28 -6.40 -2.01
CA PHE A 424 -52.90 -6.00 -2.29
C PHE A 424 -52.54 -4.76 -1.50
N ASP A 425 -51.44 -4.84 -0.75
CA ASP A 425 -50.67 -3.68 -0.31
C ASP A 425 -49.43 -3.59 -1.22
N VAL A 426 -49.07 -2.39 -1.66
CA VAL A 426 -48.08 -2.22 -2.75
C VAL A 426 -47.00 -1.26 -2.33
N GLU A 427 -45.79 -1.79 -2.15
CA GLU A 427 -44.60 -1.00 -1.89
C GLU A 427 -43.88 -0.69 -3.21
N THR A 428 -43.71 0.60 -3.51
CA THR A 428 -43.00 1.03 -4.73
C THR A 428 -41.50 1.08 -4.49
N ARG A 429 -40.74 0.24 -5.20
CA ARG A 429 -39.29 0.29 -5.26
C ARG A 429 -38.84 1.02 -6.52
N LYS A 430 -38.00 2.04 -6.39
CA LYS A 430 -37.36 2.66 -7.56
C LYS A 430 -36.27 1.73 -8.12
N ASP A 431 -36.23 1.59 -9.43
CA ASP A 431 -35.07 1.04 -10.14
C ASP A 431 -34.30 2.13 -10.92
N SER A 432 -33.04 1.83 -11.26
CA SER A 432 -32.22 2.63 -12.16
C SER A 432 -31.20 1.79 -12.95
N SER A 433 -31.27 0.45 -12.93
CA SER A 433 -30.43 -0.39 -13.81
C SER A 433 -31.07 -0.59 -15.18
N GLY A 434 -32.41 -0.55 -15.26
CA GLY A 434 -33.15 -0.76 -16.51
C GLY A 434 -33.34 -2.24 -16.86
N ASP A 435 -33.20 -3.14 -15.87
CA ASP A 435 -33.42 -4.58 -16.03
C ASP A 435 -34.90 -5.00 -15.89
N TYR A 436 -35.77 -4.08 -15.47
CA TYR A 436 -37.19 -4.31 -15.16
C TYR A 436 -38.10 -3.31 -15.87
N GLU A 437 -39.35 -3.69 -16.14
CA GLU A 437 -40.36 -2.79 -16.73
C GLU A 437 -41.15 -2.02 -15.65
N ASP A 438 -41.67 -0.82 -15.99
CA ASP A 438 -42.45 0.00 -15.03
C ASP A 438 -43.76 -0.72 -14.66
N GLY A 439 -43.98 -0.94 -13.36
CA GLY A 439 -45.08 -1.74 -12.84
C GLY A 439 -44.75 -3.23 -12.63
N GLU A 440 -43.55 -3.73 -12.97
CA GLU A 440 -43.18 -5.14 -12.74
C GLU A 440 -43.08 -5.47 -11.24
N ILE A 441 -43.66 -6.60 -10.84
CA ILE A 441 -43.61 -7.13 -9.47
C ILE A 441 -42.34 -7.96 -9.27
N VAL A 442 -41.50 -7.58 -8.31
CA VAL A 442 -40.18 -8.20 -8.04
C VAL A 442 -40.04 -8.90 -6.69
N ASP A 443 -41.03 -8.76 -5.80
CA ASP A 443 -41.10 -9.49 -4.52
C ASP A 443 -42.56 -9.63 -4.05
N GLN A 444 -42.85 -10.69 -3.28
CA GLN A 444 -44.18 -10.92 -2.68
C GLN A 444 -44.11 -11.54 -1.28
N ASP A 445 -45.02 -11.14 -0.39
CA ASP A 445 -45.24 -11.76 0.92
C ASP A 445 -46.75 -11.89 1.20
N PRO A 446 -47.30 -13.09 1.48
CA PRO A 446 -46.63 -14.40 1.52
C PRO A 446 -46.20 -14.97 0.15
N LEU A 447 -45.41 -16.04 0.19
CA LEU A 447 -44.82 -16.70 -0.98
C LEU A 447 -45.82 -17.58 -1.76
N GLU A 448 -45.46 -17.90 -3.01
CA GLU A 448 -46.19 -18.85 -3.87
C GLU A 448 -46.47 -20.18 -3.13
N GLY A 449 -47.72 -20.64 -3.19
CA GLY A 449 -48.15 -21.93 -2.62
C GLY A 449 -48.44 -21.89 -1.11
N GLU A 450 -48.22 -20.76 -0.43
CA GLU A 450 -48.67 -20.61 0.96
C GLU A 450 -50.20 -20.58 1.07
N GLN A 451 -50.72 -20.90 2.25
CA GLN A 451 -52.15 -21.05 2.51
C GLN A 451 -52.63 -19.93 3.44
N VAL A 452 -53.43 -19.02 2.91
CA VAL A 452 -53.95 -17.84 3.61
C VAL A 452 -55.47 -17.86 3.74
N GLU A 453 -56.03 -17.12 4.68
CA GLU A 453 -57.49 -16.92 4.76
C GLU A 453 -58.00 -16.07 3.58
N GLU A 454 -59.20 -16.35 3.07
CA GLU A 454 -59.87 -15.50 2.06
C GLU A 454 -59.93 -14.02 2.51
N GLY A 455 -59.51 -13.11 1.63
CA GLY A 455 -59.43 -11.67 1.90
C GLY A 455 -58.19 -11.22 2.69
N SER A 456 -57.20 -12.11 2.89
CA SER A 456 -55.86 -11.76 3.37
C SER A 456 -55.16 -10.74 2.46
N THR A 457 -54.29 -9.93 3.04
CA THR A 457 -53.41 -9.02 2.30
C THR A 457 -52.14 -9.75 1.85
N ILE A 458 -51.81 -9.62 0.58
CA ILE A 458 -50.51 -9.92 -0.03
C ILE A 458 -49.78 -8.57 -0.20
N THR A 459 -48.54 -8.49 0.26
CA THR A 459 -47.66 -7.35 0.01
C THR A 459 -46.90 -7.60 -1.28
N LEU A 460 -46.91 -6.66 -2.23
CA LEU A 460 -46.17 -6.75 -3.49
C LEU A 460 -45.15 -5.61 -3.58
N THR A 461 -43.90 -5.92 -3.90
CA THR A 461 -42.91 -4.90 -4.27
C THR A 461 -42.97 -4.69 -5.77
N VAL A 462 -43.40 -3.49 -6.18
CA VAL A 462 -43.54 -3.08 -7.59
C VAL A 462 -42.43 -2.12 -7.96
N ILE A 463 -41.78 -2.36 -9.09
CA ILE A 463 -40.81 -1.44 -9.67
C ILE A 463 -41.54 -0.20 -10.19
N SER A 464 -41.04 0.98 -9.81
CA SER A 464 -41.26 2.20 -10.59
C SER A 464 -39.96 2.64 -11.24
N VAL A 465 -40.00 2.73 -12.56
CA VAL A 465 -38.97 3.37 -13.36
C VAL A 465 -39.38 4.83 -13.50
N GLU A 466 -38.73 5.73 -12.75
CA GLU A 466 -38.82 7.15 -13.11
C GLU A 466 -38.17 7.32 -14.48
N GLU A 467 -38.98 7.64 -15.49
CA GLU A 467 -38.49 8.07 -16.80
C GLU A 467 -37.52 9.25 -16.59
N ASN A 468 -36.21 8.99 -16.63
CA ASN A 468 -35.21 10.02 -16.68
C ASN A 468 -35.38 10.76 -18.01
N ASP A 469 -36.05 11.91 -17.93
CA ASP A 469 -36.35 12.85 -19.01
C ASP A 469 -35.13 12.97 -19.93
N SER A 470 -35.26 12.43 -21.15
CA SER A 470 -34.13 11.81 -21.87
C SER A 470 -32.93 12.73 -21.96
N GLU A 471 -31.82 12.39 -21.28
CA GLU A 471 -30.67 13.28 -21.16
C GLU A 471 -30.11 13.63 -22.55
N GLU A 472 -30.43 14.84 -23.03
CA GLU A 472 -29.94 15.30 -24.34
C GLU A 472 -28.42 15.45 -24.24
N LEU A 473 -27.69 14.44 -24.75
CA LEU A 473 -26.24 14.37 -24.70
C LEU A 473 -25.63 15.43 -25.63
N VAL A 474 -24.90 16.37 -25.04
CA VAL A 474 -24.27 17.47 -25.77
C VAL A 474 -22.77 17.31 -25.78
N LYS A 475 -22.19 17.39 -26.97
CA LYS A 475 -20.72 17.32 -27.15
C LYS A 475 -20.02 18.50 -26.49
N VAL A 476 -19.02 18.21 -25.65
CA VAL A 476 -18.12 19.21 -25.06
C VAL A 476 -17.46 20.02 -26.18
N PRO A 477 -17.71 21.34 -26.28
CA PRO A 477 -17.14 22.18 -27.32
C PRO A 477 -15.67 22.45 -27.04
N SER A 478 -14.81 22.44 -28.07
CA SER A 478 -13.41 22.83 -27.88
C SER A 478 -13.27 24.29 -27.46
N VAL A 479 -12.63 24.49 -26.31
CA VAL A 479 -12.36 25.78 -25.68
C VAL A 479 -10.88 26.00 -25.36
N ILE A 480 -10.01 25.04 -25.73
CA ILE A 480 -8.55 25.16 -25.63
C ILE A 480 -8.08 26.43 -26.35
N GLY A 481 -7.17 27.18 -25.74
CA GLY A 481 -6.64 28.43 -26.29
C GLY A 481 -7.61 29.63 -26.26
N LYS A 482 -8.76 29.53 -25.59
CA LYS A 482 -9.64 30.66 -25.27
C LYS A 482 -9.37 31.22 -23.88
N THR A 483 -9.98 32.34 -23.50
CA THR A 483 -10.05 32.78 -22.09
C THR A 483 -11.00 31.89 -21.28
N PHE A 484 -10.98 31.96 -19.96
CA PHE A 484 -11.96 31.25 -19.12
C PHE A 484 -13.40 31.76 -19.37
N GLU A 485 -13.56 33.06 -19.56
CA GLU A 485 -14.83 33.74 -19.80
C GLU A 485 -15.45 33.31 -21.14
N ASP A 486 -14.63 33.22 -22.20
CA ASP A 486 -15.02 32.69 -23.50
C ASP A 486 -15.34 31.18 -23.42
N ALA A 487 -14.58 30.42 -22.64
CA ALA A 487 -14.80 28.99 -22.44
C ALA A 487 -16.12 28.71 -21.70
N GLN A 488 -16.36 29.39 -20.59
CA GLN A 488 -17.62 29.35 -19.84
C GLN A 488 -18.80 29.77 -20.72
N SER A 489 -18.63 30.80 -21.55
CA SER A 489 -19.67 31.25 -22.49
C SER A 489 -19.98 30.19 -23.56
N ALA A 490 -18.95 29.52 -24.10
CA ALA A 490 -19.11 28.46 -25.10
C ALA A 490 -19.73 27.18 -24.52
N LEU A 491 -19.37 26.82 -23.28
CA LEU A 491 -19.98 25.71 -22.53
C LEU A 491 -21.44 26.00 -22.20
N ARG A 492 -21.75 27.20 -21.71
CA ARG A 492 -23.13 27.61 -21.41
C ARG A 492 -24.02 27.68 -22.64
N ALA A 493 -23.47 28.04 -23.81
CA ALA A 493 -24.16 27.96 -25.10
C ALA A 493 -24.46 26.51 -25.57
N ARG A 494 -23.96 25.51 -24.84
CA ARG A 494 -24.23 24.08 -24.99
C ARG A 494 -25.00 23.48 -23.81
N GLY A 495 -25.57 24.32 -22.93
CA GLY A 495 -26.26 23.86 -21.73
C GLY A 495 -25.34 23.33 -20.63
N LEU A 496 -24.02 23.44 -20.79
CA LEU A 496 -23.02 22.91 -19.85
C LEU A 496 -22.57 23.98 -18.86
N THR A 497 -22.28 23.54 -17.63
CA THR A 497 -21.69 24.37 -16.57
C THR A 497 -20.16 24.33 -16.66
N ALA A 498 -19.47 25.41 -16.26
CA ALA A 498 -18.01 25.50 -16.32
C ALA A 498 -17.40 25.74 -14.92
N SER A 499 -16.58 24.80 -14.45
CA SER A 499 -15.72 24.94 -13.28
C SER A 499 -14.33 25.45 -13.70
N ARG A 500 -13.58 26.10 -12.81
CA ARG A 500 -12.24 26.65 -13.08
C ARG A 500 -11.18 25.97 -12.24
N LYS A 501 -10.13 25.48 -12.88
CA LYS A 501 -8.87 25.02 -12.27
C LYS A 501 -7.72 25.86 -12.84
N GLU A 502 -6.67 26.13 -12.05
CA GLU A 502 -5.45 26.78 -12.54
C GLU A 502 -4.26 25.80 -12.48
N GLU A 503 -3.47 25.76 -13.56
CA GLU A 503 -2.24 24.95 -13.67
C GLU A 503 -1.14 25.73 -14.40
N SER A 504 0.13 25.47 -14.11
CA SER A 504 1.26 26.13 -14.77
C SER A 504 1.55 25.54 -16.15
N SER A 505 1.84 26.38 -17.15
CA SER A 505 2.22 25.95 -18.49
C SER A 505 3.31 26.83 -19.09
N GLU A 506 4.39 26.18 -19.54
CA GLU A 506 5.49 26.81 -20.28
C GLU A 506 5.12 27.17 -21.73
N SER A 507 3.99 26.66 -22.25
CA SER A 507 3.56 26.81 -23.65
C SER A 507 2.24 27.57 -23.83
N VAL A 508 1.40 27.66 -22.80
CA VAL A 508 0.11 28.37 -22.83
C VAL A 508 0.20 29.63 -21.98
N GLN A 509 -0.08 30.79 -22.58
CA GLN A 509 -0.06 32.09 -21.88
C GLN A 509 -1.04 32.10 -20.69
N ALA A 510 -0.67 32.77 -19.60
CA ALA A 510 -1.53 32.95 -18.42
C ALA A 510 -2.91 33.53 -18.80
N GLY A 511 -3.97 32.96 -18.22
CA GLY A 511 -5.37 33.31 -18.51
C GLY A 511 -6.04 32.50 -19.64
N TYR A 512 -5.27 31.70 -20.40
CA TYR A 512 -5.80 30.88 -21.49
C TYR A 512 -5.99 29.40 -21.10
N VAL A 513 -7.01 28.75 -21.65
CA VAL A 513 -7.33 27.34 -21.39
C VAL A 513 -6.28 26.39 -21.98
N ILE A 514 -5.75 25.51 -21.12
CA ILE A 514 -4.83 24.41 -21.46
C ILE A 514 -5.63 23.22 -21.99
N SER A 515 -6.65 22.79 -21.23
CA SER A 515 -7.44 21.58 -21.47
C SER A 515 -8.82 21.69 -20.79
N THR A 516 -9.69 20.71 -21.06
CA THR A 516 -10.92 20.48 -20.29
C THR A 516 -10.98 19.03 -19.83
N ASP A 517 -11.72 18.82 -18.76
CA ASP A 517 -12.09 17.51 -18.22
C ASP A 517 -13.63 17.53 -18.00
N PRO A 518 -14.43 16.77 -18.77
CA PRO A 518 -14.05 15.85 -19.85
C PRO A 518 -13.45 16.53 -21.11
N GLU A 519 -12.89 15.73 -22.03
CA GLU A 519 -12.15 16.23 -23.20
C GLU A 519 -13.08 16.79 -24.31
N PRO A 520 -12.57 17.72 -25.17
CA PRO A 520 -13.33 18.27 -26.27
C PRO A 520 -13.81 17.25 -27.32
N GLY A 521 -15.11 16.99 -27.33
CA GLY A 521 -15.77 16.09 -28.28
C GLY A 521 -16.54 14.94 -27.62
N GLU A 522 -16.27 14.67 -26.34
CA GLU A 522 -17.04 13.74 -25.51
C GLU A 522 -18.50 14.18 -25.39
N GLU A 523 -19.41 13.21 -25.29
CA GLU A 523 -20.86 13.40 -25.16
C GLU A 523 -21.25 13.29 -23.69
N ILE A 524 -21.80 14.37 -23.10
CA ILE A 524 -22.21 14.40 -21.69
C ILE A 524 -23.61 15.02 -21.55
N ALA A 525 -24.31 14.67 -20.47
CA ALA A 525 -25.67 15.13 -20.21
C ALA A 525 -25.77 16.67 -20.15
N THR A 526 -26.83 17.24 -20.71
CA THR A 526 -27.14 18.66 -20.58
C THR A 526 -27.24 19.07 -19.10
N GLY A 527 -26.58 20.17 -18.73
CA GLY A 527 -26.43 20.63 -17.34
C GLY A 527 -25.10 20.24 -16.69
N SER A 528 -24.40 19.22 -17.20
CA SER A 528 -23.13 18.71 -16.65
C SER A 528 -22.06 19.77 -16.48
N THR A 529 -21.19 19.61 -15.48
CA THR A 529 -20.07 20.53 -15.21
C THR A 529 -18.80 20.03 -15.87
N VAL A 530 -18.26 20.82 -16.80
CA VAL A 530 -16.93 20.63 -17.38
C VAL A 530 -15.92 21.44 -16.56
N THR A 531 -14.84 20.81 -16.14
CA THR A 531 -13.69 21.48 -15.54
C THR A 531 -12.83 22.08 -16.63
N VAL A 532 -12.59 23.38 -16.56
CA VAL A 532 -11.73 24.13 -17.49
C VAL A 532 -10.40 24.42 -16.80
N ILE A 533 -9.32 23.85 -17.34
CA ILE A 533 -7.96 24.01 -16.83
C ILE A 533 -7.35 25.24 -17.50
N VAL A 534 -7.05 26.27 -16.73
CA VAL A 534 -6.56 27.57 -17.20
C VAL A 534 -5.09 27.74 -16.82
N SER A 535 -4.28 28.23 -17.74
CA SER A 535 -2.86 28.51 -17.48
C SER A 535 -2.70 29.65 -16.47
N SER A 536 -1.87 29.43 -15.45
CA SER A 536 -1.29 30.49 -14.61
C SER A 536 0.00 31.09 -15.20
N GLY A 537 0.43 30.61 -16.37
CA GLY A 537 1.69 30.92 -17.04
C GLY A 537 2.79 29.91 -16.69
N PRO A 538 4.05 30.19 -17.10
CA PRO A 538 5.22 29.45 -16.65
C PRO A 538 5.31 29.41 -15.11
N ALA A 539 5.96 28.38 -14.57
CA ALA A 539 6.05 28.22 -13.12
C ALA A 539 6.83 29.37 -12.46
N ASN A 540 6.13 30.25 -11.72
CA ASN A 540 6.73 31.43 -11.09
C ASN A 540 7.68 31.06 -9.93
N THR A 541 8.97 30.92 -10.21
CA THR A 541 10.01 30.55 -9.24
C THR A 541 10.49 31.71 -8.36
N ASN A 542 9.56 32.39 -7.68
CA ASN A 542 9.90 33.46 -6.73
C ASN A 542 10.90 32.97 -5.65
N LYS A 543 11.87 33.82 -5.33
CA LYS A 543 12.90 33.60 -4.30
C LYS A 543 12.87 34.74 -3.29
N THR A 544 13.06 34.42 -2.02
CA THR A 544 13.18 35.43 -0.96
C THR A 544 14.59 36.01 -0.93
N VAL A 545 14.73 37.33 -0.97
CA VAL A 545 16.04 38.02 -0.89
C VAL A 545 16.64 37.84 0.51
N PRO A 546 17.88 37.33 0.64
CA PRO A 546 18.56 37.17 1.94
C PRO A 546 19.09 38.50 2.50
N ASN A 547 19.50 38.48 3.77
CA ASN A 547 20.28 39.56 4.37
C ASN A 547 21.77 39.36 4.05
N LEU A 548 22.35 40.32 3.34
CA LEU A 548 23.75 40.35 2.92
C LEU A 548 24.62 41.22 3.85
N THR A 549 24.00 41.98 4.75
CA THR A 549 24.67 42.99 5.59
C THR A 549 25.65 42.33 6.56
N GLY A 550 26.91 42.76 6.54
CA GLY A 550 27.99 42.20 7.34
C GLY A 550 28.76 41.05 6.69
N MET A 551 28.35 40.56 5.51
CA MET A 551 29.12 39.59 4.72
C MET A 551 30.23 40.29 3.92
N THR A 552 31.19 39.53 3.39
CA THR A 552 32.09 40.04 2.33
C THR A 552 31.36 40.08 0.98
N GLN A 553 31.84 40.89 0.03
CA GLN A 553 31.32 40.90 -1.35
C GLN A 553 31.25 39.49 -1.98
N SER A 554 32.27 38.65 -1.76
CA SER A 554 32.31 37.28 -2.30
C SER A 554 31.27 36.36 -1.65
N ALA A 555 31.13 36.39 -0.32
CA ALA A 555 30.12 35.59 0.39
C ALA A 555 28.69 36.03 0.02
N ALA A 556 28.45 37.35 -0.09
CA ALA A 556 27.16 37.88 -0.54
C ALA A 556 26.83 37.46 -1.97
N LYS A 557 27.82 37.45 -2.88
CA LYS A 557 27.66 36.93 -4.24
C LYS A 557 27.25 35.46 -4.25
N SER A 558 28.02 34.59 -3.59
CA SER A 558 27.77 33.15 -3.59
C SER A 558 26.45 32.78 -2.90
N LEU A 559 26.03 33.53 -1.87
CA LEU A 559 24.72 33.33 -1.25
C LEU A 559 23.58 33.67 -2.22
N LEU A 560 23.65 34.81 -2.92
CA LEU A 560 22.66 35.14 -3.96
C LEU A 560 22.60 34.05 -5.04
N GLU A 561 23.75 33.65 -5.58
CA GLU A 561 23.84 32.62 -6.63
C GLU A 561 23.29 31.27 -6.14
N SER A 562 23.52 30.88 -4.89
CA SER A 562 22.96 29.65 -4.29
C SER A 562 21.43 29.68 -4.13
N MET A 563 20.83 30.87 -4.08
CA MET A 563 19.38 31.06 -4.00
C MET A 563 18.74 31.32 -5.37
N GLY A 564 19.51 31.17 -6.47
CA GLY A 564 19.05 31.46 -7.83
C GLY A 564 18.99 32.95 -8.18
N LEU A 565 19.53 33.83 -7.32
CA LEU A 565 19.60 35.28 -7.54
C LEU A 565 20.98 35.67 -8.11
N LYS A 566 21.12 36.92 -8.54
CA LYS A 566 22.37 37.46 -9.10
C LYS A 566 22.88 38.64 -8.28
N LEU A 567 24.20 38.83 -8.27
CA LEU A 567 24.78 40.07 -7.75
C LEU A 567 24.52 41.21 -8.74
N GLY A 568 23.94 42.31 -8.24
CA GLY A 568 23.73 43.54 -8.99
C GLY A 568 24.92 44.49 -8.94
N ALA A 569 24.65 45.78 -9.08
CA ALA A 569 25.69 46.82 -8.95
C ALA A 569 26.33 46.79 -7.56
N VAL A 570 27.66 46.96 -7.51
CA VAL A 570 28.44 47.09 -6.28
C VAL A 570 28.90 48.55 -6.16
N THR A 571 28.48 49.23 -5.10
CA THR A 571 28.89 50.61 -4.78
C THR A 571 29.78 50.64 -3.55
N GLN A 572 30.57 51.71 -3.39
CA GLN A 572 31.50 51.90 -2.28
C GLN A 572 31.14 53.17 -1.50
N GLU A 573 31.20 53.10 -0.18
CA GLU A 573 30.96 54.23 0.73
C GLU A 573 31.91 54.16 1.93
N GLU A 574 32.35 55.31 2.45
CA GLU A 574 33.27 55.36 3.60
C GLU A 574 32.59 54.81 4.86
N SER A 575 33.27 53.92 5.59
CA SER A 575 32.71 53.33 6.81
C SER A 575 33.81 52.93 7.79
N ASP A 576 33.48 52.92 9.09
CA ASP A 576 34.35 52.41 10.16
C ASP A 576 34.41 50.86 10.20
N LYS A 577 33.68 50.19 9.29
CA LYS A 577 33.71 48.73 9.11
C LYS A 577 34.89 48.31 8.20
N PRO A 578 35.41 47.08 8.33
CA PRO A 578 36.50 46.59 7.49
C PRO A 578 36.17 46.68 5.99
N GLU A 579 37.15 47.09 5.19
CA GLU A 579 37.00 47.28 3.75
C GLU A 579 36.52 45.99 3.04
N GLY A 580 35.59 46.14 2.09
CA GLY A 580 34.95 45.00 1.40
C GLY A 580 33.79 44.33 2.15
N THR A 581 33.49 44.77 3.37
CA THR A 581 32.28 44.33 4.12
C THR A 581 31.03 44.99 3.54
N VAL A 582 29.97 44.24 3.28
CA VAL A 582 28.65 44.75 2.85
C VAL A 582 28.00 45.54 3.99
N ILE A 583 27.62 46.77 3.69
CA ILE A 583 26.97 47.70 4.63
C ILE A 583 25.52 48.06 4.23
N GLY A 584 25.11 47.77 2.99
CA GLY A 584 23.74 47.92 2.52
C GLY A 584 23.44 47.06 1.28
N GLN A 585 22.17 46.90 0.94
CA GLN A 585 21.67 46.14 -0.21
C GLN A 585 20.49 46.85 -0.87
N THR A 586 20.35 46.75 -2.20
CA THR A 586 19.35 47.52 -2.97
C THR A 586 17.92 46.99 -2.87
N VAL A 587 17.76 45.73 -2.48
CA VAL A 587 16.45 45.10 -2.22
C VAL A 587 16.46 44.60 -0.78
N ALA A 588 15.41 44.92 -0.01
CA ALA A 588 15.35 44.58 1.41
C ALA A 588 15.28 43.06 1.63
N SER A 589 15.97 42.57 2.66
CA SER A 589 15.88 41.17 3.09
C SER A 589 14.43 40.80 3.41
N GLY A 590 14.01 39.61 2.99
CA GLY A 590 12.62 39.14 3.14
C GLY A 590 11.68 39.54 1.99
N THR A 591 12.13 40.34 1.03
CA THR A 591 11.34 40.65 -0.18
C THR A 591 11.35 39.45 -1.13
N GLU A 592 10.20 39.09 -1.70
CA GLU A 592 10.15 38.11 -2.80
C GLU A 592 10.44 38.77 -4.15
N VAL A 593 11.28 38.13 -4.96
CA VAL A 593 11.62 38.55 -6.32
C VAL A 593 11.72 37.32 -7.25
N ALA A 594 11.59 37.52 -8.56
CA ALA A 594 11.74 36.42 -9.52
C ALA A 594 13.16 35.83 -9.53
N GLU A 595 13.30 34.55 -9.87
CA GLU A 595 14.59 33.90 -10.10
C GLU A 595 15.45 34.67 -11.13
N GLY A 596 16.76 34.72 -10.88
CA GLY A 596 17.70 35.49 -11.68
C GLY A 596 17.70 37.00 -11.44
N THR A 597 16.88 37.53 -10.52
CA THR A 597 16.88 38.96 -10.16
C THR A 597 18.23 39.39 -9.55
N SER A 598 18.72 40.56 -9.97
CA SER A 598 19.97 41.14 -9.50
C SER A 598 19.81 42.01 -8.26
N VAL A 599 20.42 41.62 -7.13
CA VAL A 599 20.45 42.39 -5.87
C VAL A 599 21.79 43.10 -5.76
N GLY A 600 21.80 44.44 -5.81
CA GLY A 600 23.00 45.25 -5.63
C GLY A 600 23.39 45.40 -4.16
N ILE A 601 24.64 45.77 -3.91
CA ILE A 601 25.21 45.94 -2.56
C ILE A 601 26.07 47.20 -2.46
N THR A 602 26.07 47.83 -1.29
CA THR A 602 27.06 48.84 -0.90
C THR A 602 28.08 48.18 0.01
N ILE A 603 29.38 48.35 -0.26
CA ILE A 603 30.47 47.86 0.58
C ILE A 603 31.24 49.02 1.25
N ALA A 604 31.76 48.76 2.44
CA ALA A 604 32.66 49.65 3.16
C ALA A 604 33.95 49.86 2.38
N LYS A 605 34.36 51.11 2.26
CA LYS A 605 35.67 51.55 1.76
C LYS A 605 36.47 52.19 2.88
N ALA A 606 37.79 51.98 2.88
CA ALA A 606 38.68 52.69 3.79
C ALA A 606 38.63 54.22 3.56
N LYS A 607 38.60 54.98 4.67
CA LYS A 607 38.66 56.44 4.65
C LYS A 607 40.07 56.87 4.26
N GLY A 608 40.21 57.51 3.10
CA GLY A 608 41.52 57.66 2.44
C GLY A 608 42.47 58.64 3.13
N ASP A 609 43.70 58.18 3.40
CA ASP A 609 44.88 59.05 3.54
C ASP A 609 45.72 58.96 2.23
N ASN A 610 46.65 59.90 2.03
CA ASN A 610 46.93 60.40 0.67
C ASN A 610 48.33 60.04 0.09
N GLY A 611 48.34 59.50 -1.13
CA GLY A 611 49.53 59.24 -1.98
C GLY A 611 50.00 57.77 -2.03
N GLY A 612 50.67 57.31 -3.11
CA GLY A 612 50.94 57.96 -4.41
C GLY A 612 51.86 57.13 -5.32
N ASP A 613 51.70 57.30 -6.65
CA ASP A 613 52.55 56.92 -7.81
C ASP A 613 53.07 55.47 -8.04
N GLY A 614 53.11 55.07 -9.32
CA GLY A 614 53.75 53.84 -9.85
C GLY A 614 52.78 52.65 -10.03
N ASP A 615 52.17 52.32 -11.18
CA ASP A 615 52.46 52.46 -12.64
C ASP A 615 53.01 51.18 -13.31
N ASP A 616 52.48 50.91 -14.51
CA ASP A 616 52.75 49.88 -15.53
C ASP A 616 52.75 48.36 -15.18
N GLY A 617 52.14 47.54 -16.07
CA GLY A 617 52.06 46.07 -15.91
C GLY A 617 51.01 45.36 -16.79
N ASN A 618 51.36 45.05 -18.04
CA ASN A 618 50.41 44.59 -19.08
C ASN A 618 50.38 43.06 -19.32
N ASN A 619 49.16 42.52 -19.53
CA ASN A 619 48.77 41.28 -20.25
C ASN A 619 49.43 39.90 -19.96
N GLY A 620 48.58 38.88 -19.88
CA GLY A 620 48.62 37.80 -20.89
C GLY A 620 48.58 36.33 -20.42
N GLY A 621 47.48 35.64 -20.76
CA GLY A 621 47.37 34.16 -20.76
C GLY A 621 47.28 33.48 -19.38
N ASP A 622 46.91 32.20 -19.28
CA ASP A 622 46.29 31.30 -20.27
C ASP A 622 45.37 30.30 -19.53
N GLY A 623 44.47 29.61 -20.24
CA GLY A 623 43.49 28.71 -19.63
C GLY A 623 44.08 27.34 -19.25
N GLY A 624 43.94 26.91 -17.99
CA GLY A 624 44.35 25.58 -17.57
C GLY A 624 43.71 25.12 -16.26
N SER A 625 43.06 23.95 -16.30
CA SER A 625 42.51 23.18 -15.16
C SER A 625 41.52 23.92 -14.23
N GLY A 626 40.25 23.48 -14.21
CA GLY A 626 39.25 23.96 -13.25
C GLY A 626 39.40 23.38 -11.82
N THR A 627 40.63 23.06 -11.41
CA THR A 627 40.95 22.57 -10.07
C THR A 627 41.40 23.73 -9.18
N SER A 628 40.77 23.91 -8.02
CA SER A 628 41.18 24.92 -7.03
C SER A 628 41.51 24.28 -5.69
N VAL A 629 42.46 24.86 -4.95
CA VAL A 629 42.87 24.38 -3.62
C VAL A 629 42.64 25.50 -2.61
N SER A 630 42.03 25.14 -1.48
CA SER A 630 41.87 26.01 -0.33
C SER A 630 42.47 25.35 0.92
N VAL A 631 43.13 26.16 1.75
CA VAL A 631 43.79 25.71 2.98
C VAL A 631 43.20 26.46 4.16
N THR A 632 42.89 25.70 5.21
CA THR A 632 42.40 26.17 6.50
C THR A 632 43.25 25.56 7.61
N ASN A 633 43.21 26.14 8.82
CA ASN A 633 43.94 25.65 9.98
C ASN A 633 43.68 24.17 10.36
N SER A 634 42.65 23.52 9.81
CA SER A 634 42.27 22.13 10.10
C SER A 634 42.08 21.24 8.87
N ALA A 635 42.19 21.76 7.64
CA ALA A 635 42.03 20.97 6.41
C ALA A 635 42.57 21.65 5.15
N VAL A 636 43.01 20.82 4.19
CA VAL A 636 43.20 21.18 2.78
C VAL A 636 42.03 20.61 1.98
N VAL A 637 41.34 21.45 1.21
CA VAL A 637 40.24 21.06 0.32
C VAL A 637 40.61 21.36 -1.12
N VAL A 638 40.60 20.33 -1.94
CA VAL A 638 40.85 20.37 -3.40
C VAL A 638 39.51 20.22 -4.09
N THR A 639 39.07 21.24 -4.80
CA THR A 639 37.86 21.21 -5.65
C THR A 639 38.27 20.87 -7.07
N LEU A 640 37.66 19.85 -7.66
CA LEU A 640 37.91 19.37 -9.03
C LEU A 640 36.82 19.89 -9.99
N PRO A 641 37.12 20.01 -11.30
CA PRO A 641 36.13 20.45 -12.27
C PRO A 641 35.00 19.41 -12.45
N SER A 642 33.82 19.88 -12.85
CA SER A 642 32.60 19.06 -13.00
C SER A 642 32.65 17.98 -14.09
N ASN A 643 33.73 17.93 -14.86
CA ASN A 643 33.99 16.96 -15.93
C ASN A 643 35.32 16.22 -15.77
N HIS A 644 35.90 16.15 -14.55
CA HIS A 644 37.05 15.31 -14.28
C HIS A 644 36.67 13.82 -14.38
N LYS A 645 37.61 13.00 -14.86
CA LYS A 645 37.58 11.53 -14.76
C LYS A 645 38.30 11.09 -13.50
N ASP A 646 38.17 9.82 -13.13
CA ASP A 646 38.95 9.16 -12.07
C ASP A 646 40.42 9.61 -12.07
N CYS A 647 40.82 10.36 -11.04
CA CYS A 647 42.15 10.98 -10.92
C CYS A 647 42.77 10.75 -9.54
N GLN A 648 44.09 10.64 -9.47
CA GLN A 648 44.81 10.41 -8.22
C GLN A 648 45.19 11.74 -7.57
N VAL A 649 44.51 12.12 -6.48
CA VAL A 649 44.82 13.34 -5.71
C VAL A 649 45.71 12.99 -4.53
N ALA A 650 46.86 13.66 -4.41
CA ALA A 650 47.75 13.55 -3.27
C ALA A 650 48.03 14.91 -2.61
N ILE A 651 48.13 14.92 -1.28
CA ILE A 651 48.37 16.12 -0.47
C ILE A 651 49.48 15.81 0.54
N SER A 652 50.49 16.67 0.58
CA SER A 652 51.69 16.53 1.41
C SER A 652 51.97 17.81 2.19
N VAL A 653 52.47 17.65 3.43
CA VAL A 653 52.90 18.76 4.31
C VAL A 653 54.33 18.51 4.76
N ASP A 654 55.21 19.49 4.53
CA ASP A 654 56.68 19.39 4.71
C ASP A 654 57.31 18.14 4.05
N GLY A 655 56.75 17.73 2.91
CA GLY A 655 57.15 16.52 2.17
C GLY A 655 56.57 15.20 2.70
N ASN A 656 55.87 15.20 3.84
CA ASN A 656 55.13 14.03 4.33
C ASN A 656 53.75 13.96 3.64
N GLN A 657 53.51 12.89 2.88
CA GLN A 657 52.23 12.68 2.19
C GLN A 657 51.16 12.19 3.17
N LEU A 658 50.05 12.92 3.28
CA LEU A 658 48.98 12.70 4.28
C LEU A 658 47.68 12.18 3.66
N TYR A 659 47.50 12.44 2.37
CA TYR A 659 46.37 12.01 1.57
C TYR A 659 46.91 11.52 0.23
N ASN A 660 46.47 10.36 -0.24
CA ASN A 660 46.72 9.90 -1.60
C ASN A 660 45.62 8.89 -1.96
N HIS A 661 44.62 9.36 -2.70
CA HIS A 661 43.44 8.57 -3.06
C HIS A 661 42.98 8.91 -4.48
N THR A 662 42.43 7.91 -5.17
CA THR A 662 41.70 8.12 -6.41
C THR A 662 40.34 8.75 -6.11
N VAL A 663 40.11 9.95 -6.63
CA VAL A 663 38.81 10.62 -6.64
C VAL A 663 38.09 10.18 -7.90
N ARG A 664 36.89 9.61 -7.76
CA ARG A 664 36.12 9.09 -8.90
C ARG A 664 35.26 10.16 -9.56
N GLU A 665 35.06 10.02 -10.86
CA GLU A 665 34.24 10.89 -11.71
C GLU A 665 32.92 11.30 -11.01
N GLY A 666 32.64 12.61 -11.02
CA GLY A 666 31.50 13.22 -10.33
C GLY A 666 31.76 13.69 -8.89
N ASN A 667 32.81 13.23 -8.19
CA ASN A 667 33.13 13.68 -6.84
C ASN A 667 33.94 14.98 -6.85
N LEU A 668 33.26 16.12 -6.78
CA LEU A 668 33.88 17.43 -7.05
C LEU A 668 34.87 17.93 -5.98
N THR A 669 35.09 17.20 -4.88
CA THR A 669 36.02 17.61 -3.81
C THR A 669 36.77 16.45 -3.18
N ALA A 670 38.08 16.64 -2.95
CA ALA A 670 38.91 15.84 -2.05
C ALA A 670 39.31 16.67 -0.83
N THR A 671 39.33 16.07 0.37
CA THR A 671 39.64 16.78 1.61
C THR A 671 40.60 15.97 2.48
N CYS A 672 41.74 16.58 2.83
CA CYS A 672 42.65 16.08 3.85
C CYS A 672 42.44 16.91 5.14
N LYS A 673 42.13 16.25 6.26
CA LYS A 673 42.13 16.91 7.57
C LYS A 673 43.55 16.98 8.11
N LEU A 674 43.92 18.14 8.66
CA LEU A 674 45.25 18.42 9.19
C LEU A 674 45.24 18.43 10.73
N SER A 675 46.32 17.91 11.32
CA SER A 675 46.56 17.85 12.76
C SER A 675 48.01 18.24 13.06
N TYR A 676 48.33 19.52 12.86
CA TYR A 676 49.69 20.07 12.97
C TYR A 676 49.83 21.04 14.15
N GLY A 677 51.08 21.31 14.54
CA GLY A 677 51.42 22.32 15.53
C GLY A 677 51.35 23.74 14.96
N SER A 678 51.59 24.73 15.82
CA SER A 678 51.62 26.14 15.43
C SER A 678 52.88 26.47 14.60
N GLY A 679 52.73 27.04 13.41
CA GLY A 679 53.83 27.54 12.59
C GLY A 679 53.64 27.45 11.07
N THR A 680 54.62 27.94 10.33
CA THR A 680 54.66 27.87 8.86
C THR A 680 55.08 26.49 8.38
N HIS A 681 54.21 25.85 7.60
CA HIS A 681 54.42 24.52 7.00
C HIS A 681 54.17 24.58 5.49
N ARG A 682 54.95 23.86 4.69
CA ARG A 682 54.83 23.86 3.22
C ARG A 682 53.84 22.80 2.75
N ILE A 683 52.84 23.20 1.98
CA ILE A 683 51.77 22.33 1.49
C ILE A 683 51.89 22.15 -0.02
N VAL A 684 51.92 20.90 -0.46
CA VAL A 684 51.96 20.52 -1.87
C VAL A 684 50.76 19.63 -2.19
N VAL A 685 50.03 19.96 -3.26
CA VAL A 685 48.93 19.14 -3.81
C VAL A 685 49.25 18.75 -5.25
N THR A 686 49.12 17.47 -5.56
CA THR A 686 49.18 16.96 -6.93
C THR A 686 47.87 16.27 -7.34
N VAL A 687 47.57 16.33 -8.64
CA VAL A 687 46.49 15.57 -9.29
C VAL A 687 47.11 14.84 -10.48
N ASP A 688 46.97 13.52 -10.54
CA ASP A 688 47.64 12.63 -11.50
C ASP A 688 49.16 12.85 -11.59
N GLY A 689 49.77 13.23 -10.45
CA GLY A 689 51.19 13.55 -10.33
C GLY A 689 51.58 14.97 -10.75
N ALA A 690 50.69 15.76 -11.35
CA ALA A 690 50.94 17.17 -11.68
C ALA A 690 50.62 18.07 -10.47
N THR A 691 51.56 18.94 -10.08
CA THR A 691 51.37 19.89 -8.97
C THR A 691 50.36 20.98 -9.34
N VAL A 692 49.30 21.09 -8.54
CA VAL A 692 48.25 22.13 -8.69
C VAL A 692 48.30 23.20 -7.59
N TYR A 693 49.03 22.92 -6.50
CA TYR A 693 49.26 23.88 -5.40
C TYR A 693 50.59 23.55 -4.72
N ASP A 694 51.40 24.58 -4.44
CA ASP A 694 52.68 24.47 -3.73
C ASP A 694 52.96 25.82 -3.05
N GLN A 695 52.60 25.94 -1.77
CA GLN A 695 52.70 27.18 -1.00
C GLN A 695 52.99 26.91 0.48
N ASP A 696 53.65 27.87 1.14
CA ASP A 696 53.82 27.89 2.59
C ASP A 696 52.55 28.46 3.26
N TYR A 697 52.03 27.77 4.28
CA TYR A 697 50.86 28.20 5.05
C TYR A 697 51.21 28.30 6.53
N ASN A 698 50.85 29.42 7.18
CA ASN A 698 51.09 29.62 8.60
C ASN A 698 49.88 29.18 9.44
N PHE A 699 50.04 28.05 10.12
CA PHE A 699 49.07 27.51 11.06
C PHE A 699 49.20 28.21 12.42
N GLY A 700 48.50 29.34 12.60
CA GLY A 700 48.16 29.94 13.91
C GLY A 700 49.28 30.12 14.93
#